data_AF-A0AAU9XHD0-F1
#
_entry.id   AF-A0AAU9XHD0-F1
#
_cell.length_a   1.000
_cell.length_b   1.000
_cell.length_c   1.000
_cell.angle_alpha   90.00
_cell.angle_beta   90.00
_cell.angle_gamma   90.00
#
_symmetry.space_group_name_H-M   'P 1'
#
loop_
_entity.id
_entity.type
_entity.pdbx_description
1 polymer ?
#
loop_
_entity_poly.entity_id
_entity_poly.type
_entity_poly.pdbx_seq_one_letter_code
_entity_poly.pdbx_strand_id
1 'polypeptide(L)'
;MKTSADKRRRTSMMDIKVNKALQDLAHDENSEKDDVKMLEKSIDEFISALIDPLKVDPDTKKSFQSCFDDVIDKAIDTEQKKFISHPVVYDLLNTTWYRSFFSTRKKSWRSPGRWGYFFLNLWTVFDFVLFPFLFAIFFVVHLIKRVLRRRREIEMCFVSTLDKDGPREEFDLIKKTMNYIIQEYGYQSASYCEILRKNNKLIGDMNFETSCTGEATLHNRIVELEQPSSPALLSEYLEAVYRVFRTPNVREEAKKVVVFFLNYTLDMSMEKTVELQRLVKDIKDMQVNIIPVGIGENAKLSELKWMATKDGTALHFGEYESPETLGTAVIQGIEGKDIYERYKDYFTTPYFVFCRDTLSYITLLVLLFALCLSPSTLSFSRLELVISVFFVGRIIMEIEQFIMIRHEKNGVKARKGKRNSVGSTRQACSAEDPQETNEAGNDSILLKTFTGYFSDRWNLLDFVTLVLYLITIILRIITLRISTDVSENRPLIVSEYFYGFIAMFLALRAFGQVIERLRKMGTIQIALFFIMSDVLGIFWQFVALILAFALPITKIYIAEKAYTSGRDSAEDFISRVCSEPGILCWWDIATHLTWSLLGLAEVDKLDATDFPSVFFIRLLYGLFLIMVVVLLVNMMIALLSNTYQQVQDNSLHEWSFKRAIIVRTYSKSHPIPVPFNILSVPLMLLWNIFYPCCTSSETRGLDEEGRRGTLNKLVKKLERRYIEKYGYEFPLTEERKMDHLVRQNEGGRKMTNQIVREVFQTHGNKAKKLAFGQSAWDNSQGIAVDGCLLTYLGPDFCEKCREDGKRTKIHSAKLNSPFTEETPRFEVLIQGTGEGRIIALGVLNEDFDCHKIPGCGIGTVGYHVDDGKIFEGGYPEVGREIEGAVAYRGDLIACEVDFKEVPDGKISVLFSLNGEEVGRSSVEYNSKQTLYPIVSMGSPGIKVLAKMCYRDRFNRVTTEDIQKEIKILQDNFQDLKRMLLDLRKK
;
A
#
# COMPACT_ATOMS: atom_id res chain seq x y z
N MET A 1 6.12 22.83 -12.95
CA MET A 1 4.73 22.62 -12.47
C MET A 1 4.27 23.84 -11.67
N LYS A 2 3.88 24.94 -12.34
CA LYS A 2 3.70 26.26 -11.70
C LYS A 2 2.33 26.92 -11.92
N THR A 3 1.30 26.20 -12.36
CA THR A 3 -0.03 26.82 -12.55
C THR A 3 -1.20 25.88 -12.23
N SER A 4 -2.23 26.50 -11.63
CA SER A 4 -3.59 26.01 -11.37
C SER A 4 -3.85 25.40 -9.98
N ALA A 5 -4.23 26.30 -9.06
CA ALA A 5 -4.88 25.99 -7.78
C ALA A 5 -6.19 25.19 -7.93
N ASP A 6 -6.77 25.13 -9.13
CA ASP A 6 -8.04 24.42 -9.40
C ASP A 6 -7.86 22.93 -9.75
N LYS A 7 -6.61 22.47 -9.98
CA LYS A 7 -6.28 21.05 -10.22
C LYS A 7 -5.95 20.24 -8.95
N ARG A 8 -5.87 20.87 -7.77
CA ARG A 8 -5.42 20.24 -6.51
C ARG A 8 -6.36 19.18 -5.91
N ARG A 9 -7.57 18.96 -6.44
CA ARG A 9 -8.51 17.94 -5.90
C ARG A 9 -8.16 16.48 -6.24
N ARG A 10 -7.01 16.19 -6.86
CA ARG A 10 -6.66 14.84 -7.38
C ARG A 10 -5.26 14.33 -6.96
N THR A 11 -4.66 14.84 -5.89
CA THR A 11 -3.23 14.70 -5.55
C THR A 11 -2.69 13.26 -5.53
N SER A 12 -3.18 12.33 -4.70
CA SER A 12 -2.50 11.01 -4.54
C SER A 12 -2.48 10.11 -5.78
N MET A 13 -3.58 10.09 -6.56
CA MET A 13 -3.66 9.29 -7.79
C MET A 13 -2.91 9.95 -8.95
N MET A 14 -2.62 11.24 -8.84
CA MET A 14 -1.83 11.99 -9.81
C MET A 14 -0.35 11.68 -9.62
N ASP A 15 0.13 11.62 -8.38
CA ASP A 15 1.54 11.33 -8.07
C ASP A 15 1.97 9.95 -8.55
N ILE A 16 1.12 8.93 -8.37
CA ILE A 16 1.35 7.58 -8.91
C ILE A 16 1.44 7.55 -10.44
N LYS A 17 0.64 8.38 -11.13
CA LYS A 17 0.65 8.48 -12.60
C LYS A 17 1.83 9.30 -13.11
N VAL A 18 2.19 10.36 -12.39
CA VAL A 18 3.36 11.19 -12.68
C VAL A 18 4.62 10.33 -12.52
N ASN A 19 4.70 9.51 -11.47
CA ASN A 19 5.82 8.60 -11.27
C ASN A 19 5.97 7.63 -12.46
N LYS A 20 4.88 7.02 -12.90
CA LYS A 20 4.90 6.16 -14.09
C LYS A 20 5.32 6.90 -15.37
N ALA A 21 4.83 8.12 -15.58
CA ALA A 21 5.25 8.92 -16.73
C ALA A 21 6.75 9.27 -16.69
N LEU A 22 7.30 9.53 -15.50
CA LEU A 22 8.74 9.78 -15.32
C LEU A 22 9.57 8.51 -15.53
N GLN A 23 9.08 7.35 -15.07
CA GLN A 23 9.71 6.06 -15.36
C GLN A 23 9.80 5.78 -16.86
N ASP A 24 8.70 6.01 -17.57
CA ASP A 24 8.65 5.81 -19.02
C ASP A 24 9.60 6.79 -19.73
N LEU A 25 9.70 8.05 -19.27
CA LEU A 25 10.66 9.03 -19.78
C LEU A 25 12.13 8.73 -19.43
N ALA A 26 12.40 8.12 -18.27
CA ALA A 26 13.75 7.73 -17.85
C ALA A 26 14.32 6.57 -18.67
N HIS A 27 13.46 5.82 -19.37
CA HIS A 27 13.86 4.76 -20.29
C HIS A 27 14.34 5.30 -21.63
N ASP A 28 13.91 6.50 -22.04
CA ASP A 28 14.42 7.17 -23.22
C ASP A 28 15.84 7.70 -22.93
N GLU A 29 16.81 7.37 -23.79
CA GLU A 29 18.21 7.82 -23.68
C GLU A 29 18.36 9.31 -24.03
N ASN A 30 17.84 10.17 -23.17
CA ASN A 30 17.98 11.62 -23.26
C ASN A 30 19.06 12.14 -22.31
N SER A 31 19.62 13.32 -22.59
CA SER A 31 20.66 13.97 -21.77
C SER A 31 20.23 14.28 -20.32
N GLU A 32 18.92 14.26 -20.04
CA GLU A 32 18.32 14.54 -18.73
C GLU A 32 18.02 13.27 -17.92
N LYS A 33 18.43 12.08 -18.38
CA LYS A 33 18.09 10.78 -17.77
C LYS A 33 18.41 10.69 -16.29
N ASP A 34 19.55 11.22 -15.86
CA ASP A 34 19.97 11.17 -14.45
C ASP A 34 19.14 12.10 -13.57
N ASP A 35 18.76 13.27 -14.08
CA ASP A 35 17.88 14.22 -13.38
C ASP A 35 16.46 13.65 -13.25
N VAL A 36 15.94 13.02 -14.32
CA VAL A 36 14.63 12.35 -14.31
C VAL A 36 14.62 11.19 -13.30
N LYS A 37 15.69 10.37 -13.26
CA LYS A 37 15.85 9.32 -12.25
C LYS A 37 15.92 9.86 -10.83
N MET A 38 16.60 10.99 -10.63
CA MET A 38 16.67 11.63 -9.31
C MET A 38 15.29 12.13 -8.86
N LEU A 39 14.49 12.66 -9.79
CA LEU A 39 13.11 13.08 -9.55
C LEU A 39 12.20 11.89 -9.25
N GLU A 40 12.32 10.79 -10.00
CA GLU A 40 11.63 9.51 -9.74
C GLU A 40 11.88 9.04 -8.30
N LYS A 41 13.16 8.95 -7.90
CA LYS A 41 13.56 8.55 -6.54
C LYS A 41 12.97 9.46 -5.46
N SER A 42 12.87 10.76 -5.74
CA SER A 42 12.29 11.76 -4.82
C SER A 42 10.78 11.57 -4.66
N ILE A 43 10.06 11.27 -5.75
CA ILE A 43 8.62 10.96 -5.71
C ILE A 43 8.36 9.65 -4.96
N ASP A 44 9.21 8.66 -5.15
CA ASP A 44 9.17 7.38 -4.44
C ASP A 44 9.31 7.54 -2.91
N GLU A 45 10.21 8.43 -2.47
CA GLU A 45 10.33 8.81 -1.06
C GLU A 45 9.12 9.59 -0.56
N PHE A 46 8.59 10.52 -1.36
CA PHE A 46 7.38 11.27 -1.03
C PHE A 46 6.19 10.33 -0.80
N ILE A 47 5.92 9.41 -1.71
CA ILE A 47 4.82 8.44 -1.60
C ILE A 47 4.98 7.58 -0.33
N SER A 48 6.21 7.18 -0.02
CA SER A 48 6.52 6.41 1.20
C SER A 48 6.28 7.23 2.48
N ALA A 49 6.74 8.48 2.51
CA ALA A 49 6.55 9.40 3.63
C ALA A 49 5.09 9.81 3.84
N LEU A 50 4.29 9.89 2.77
CA LEU A 50 2.87 10.22 2.83
C LEU A 50 2.06 9.16 3.61
N ILE A 51 2.43 7.89 3.49
CA ILE A 51 1.73 6.76 4.14
C ILE A 51 2.35 6.34 5.48
N ASP A 52 3.50 6.89 5.86
CA ASP A 52 4.14 6.63 7.15
C ASP A 52 3.21 6.86 8.37
N PRO A 53 2.34 7.90 8.41
CA PRO A 53 1.42 8.11 9.52
C PRO A 53 0.48 6.93 9.80
N LEU A 54 0.22 6.09 8.79
CA LEU A 54 -0.61 4.88 8.93
C LEU A 54 0.06 3.79 9.79
N LYS A 55 1.37 3.89 10.09
CA LYS A 55 2.07 2.97 11.00
C LYS A 55 1.62 3.16 12.45
N VAL A 56 1.28 4.39 12.83
CA VAL A 56 1.03 4.79 14.23
C VAL A 56 -0.46 4.91 14.53
N ASP A 57 -1.27 5.35 13.57
CA ASP A 57 -2.69 5.65 13.74
C ASP A 57 -3.56 4.46 13.25
N PRO A 58 -4.04 3.57 14.15
CA PRO A 58 -4.76 2.35 13.76
C PRO A 58 -6.12 2.63 13.12
N ASP A 59 -6.80 3.72 13.52
CA ASP A 59 -8.11 4.09 12.98
C ASP A 59 -7.96 4.59 11.53
N THR A 60 -6.95 5.42 11.26
CA THR A 60 -6.63 5.87 9.90
C THR A 60 -6.15 4.70 9.02
N LYS A 61 -5.37 3.77 9.57
CA LYS A 61 -4.99 2.52 8.87
C LYS A 61 -6.21 1.68 8.48
N LYS A 62 -7.22 1.60 9.36
CA LYS A 62 -8.44 0.83 9.10
C LYS A 62 -9.30 1.47 8.01
N SER A 63 -9.41 2.80 8.02
CA SER A 63 -10.09 3.53 6.94
C SER A 63 -9.34 3.36 5.60
N PHE A 64 -8.00 3.34 5.62
CA PHE A 64 -7.23 2.99 4.42
C PHE A 64 -7.45 1.53 3.97
N GLN A 65 -7.66 0.59 4.91
CA GLN A 65 -7.94 -0.81 4.59
C GLN A 65 -9.22 -1.00 3.78
N SER A 66 -10.29 -0.22 4.03
CA SER A 66 -11.53 -0.33 3.24
C SER A 66 -11.38 0.12 1.78
N CYS A 67 -10.41 0.99 1.50
CA CYS A 67 -10.10 1.48 0.15
C CYS A 67 -8.88 0.78 -0.48
N PHE A 68 -8.30 -0.20 0.22
CA PHE A 68 -6.99 -0.76 -0.12
C PHE A 68 -6.98 -1.46 -1.49
N ASP A 69 -8.09 -2.11 -1.86
CA ASP A 69 -8.24 -2.84 -3.11
C ASP A 69 -8.09 -1.93 -4.34
N ASP A 70 -8.71 -0.75 -4.33
CA ASP A 70 -8.62 0.20 -5.45
C ASP A 70 -7.21 0.81 -5.56
N VAL A 71 -6.55 1.05 -4.42
CA VAL A 71 -5.22 1.65 -4.37
C VAL A 71 -4.15 0.68 -4.86
N ILE A 72 -4.21 -0.59 -4.45
CA ILE A 72 -3.18 -1.57 -4.81
C ILE A 72 -3.30 -2.01 -6.27
N ASP A 73 -4.51 -2.15 -6.82
CA ASP A 73 -4.69 -2.44 -8.25
C ASP A 73 -4.07 -1.31 -9.08
N LYS A 74 -4.30 -0.05 -8.68
CA LYS A 74 -3.67 1.11 -9.33
C LYS A 74 -2.13 1.11 -9.18
N ALA A 75 -1.61 0.75 -8.01
CA ALA A 75 -0.18 0.69 -7.73
C ALA A 75 0.53 -0.42 -8.54
N ILE A 76 -0.14 -1.56 -8.74
CA ILE A 76 0.34 -2.65 -9.60
C ILE A 76 0.37 -2.21 -11.06
N ASP A 77 -0.73 -1.61 -11.56
CA ASP A 77 -0.85 -1.08 -12.92
C ASP A 77 0.22 -0.03 -13.29
N THR A 78 0.78 0.63 -12.27
CA THR A 78 1.76 1.71 -12.43
C THR A 78 3.13 1.34 -11.87
N GLU A 79 3.36 0.06 -11.58
CA GLU A 79 4.65 -0.50 -11.16
C GLU A 79 5.30 0.20 -9.94
N GLN A 80 4.49 0.59 -8.95
CA GLN A 80 4.94 1.32 -7.76
C GLN A 80 5.58 0.39 -6.71
N LYS A 81 6.77 -0.14 -7.03
CA LYS A 81 7.47 -1.17 -6.24
C LYS A 81 7.77 -0.74 -4.81
N LYS A 82 8.25 0.49 -4.61
CA LYS A 82 8.60 1.01 -3.28
C LYS A 82 7.38 1.18 -2.38
N PHE A 83 6.30 1.76 -2.90
CA PHE A 83 5.01 1.86 -2.19
C PHE A 83 4.52 0.48 -1.71
N ILE A 84 4.58 -0.53 -2.57
CA ILE A 84 4.11 -1.88 -2.25
C ILE A 84 4.98 -2.56 -1.16
N SER A 85 6.27 -2.27 -1.14
CA SER A 85 7.19 -2.78 -0.13
C SER A 85 7.03 -2.13 1.26
N HIS A 86 6.25 -1.05 1.35
CA HIS A 86 6.06 -0.31 2.60
C HIS A 86 5.46 -1.22 3.70
N PRO A 87 5.92 -1.15 4.97
CA PRO A 87 5.47 -2.05 6.03
C PRO A 87 3.95 -2.10 6.25
N VAL A 88 3.25 -0.96 6.08
CA VAL A 88 1.79 -0.90 6.21
C VAL A 88 1.11 -1.67 5.09
N VAL A 89 1.54 -1.45 3.84
CA VAL A 89 1.01 -2.15 2.66
C VAL A 89 1.34 -3.64 2.75
N TYR A 90 2.54 -3.99 3.20
CA TYR A 90 2.95 -5.36 3.44
C TYR A 90 2.06 -6.10 4.47
N ASP A 91 1.71 -5.45 5.58
CA ASP A 91 0.83 -6.00 6.62
C ASP A 91 -0.63 -6.11 6.13
N LEU A 92 -1.11 -5.15 5.34
CA LEU A 92 -2.43 -5.21 4.69
C LEU A 92 -2.50 -6.35 3.66
N LEU A 93 -1.49 -6.50 2.80
CA LEU A 93 -1.37 -7.64 1.87
C LEU A 93 -1.36 -8.98 2.61
N ASN A 94 -0.70 -9.07 3.77
CA ASN A 94 -0.76 -10.28 4.59
C ASN A 94 -2.16 -10.53 5.17
N THR A 95 -2.85 -9.47 5.57
CA THR A 95 -4.23 -9.54 6.07
C THR A 95 -5.16 -10.03 4.96
N THR A 96 -5.03 -9.53 3.74
CA THR A 96 -5.77 -10.01 2.56
C THR A 96 -5.46 -11.47 2.26
N TRP A 97 -4.18 -11.84 2.28
CA TRP A 97 -3.72 -13.18 1.91
C TRP A 97 -4.18 -14.29 2.87
N TYR A 98 -4.14 -14.04 4.19
CA TYR A 98 -4.51 -15.03 5.21
C TYR A 98 -5.94 -14.84 5.76
N ARG A 99 -6.62 -13.73 5.46
CA ARG A 99 -7.95 -13.36 6.00
C ARG A 99 -8.06 -13.65 7.50
N SER A 100 -9.08 -14.41 7.91
CA SER A 100 -9.37 -14.76 9.30
C SER A 100 -8.28 -15.58 9.99
N PHE A 101 -7.37 -16.22 9.23
CA PHE A 101 -6.28 -17.04 9.75
C PHE A 101 -5.01 -16.25 10.07
N PHE A 102 -4.97 -14.94 9.76
CA PHE A 102 -3.79 -14.11 9.97
C PHE A 102 -3.35 -14.05 11.44
N SER A 103 -4.30 -13.82 12.37
CA SER A 103 -4.01 -13.75 13.80
C SER A 103 -3.57 -15.11 14.36
N THR A 104 -4.22 -16.19 13.93
CA THR A 104 -3.92 -17.58 14.33
C THR A 104 -2.50 -17.97 13.96
N ARG A 105 -2.02 -17.55 12.78
CA ARG A 105 -0.63 -17.77 12.35
C ARG A 105 0.38 -17.03 13.23
N LYS A 106 0.08 -15.80 13.68
CA LYS A 106 1.01 -14.99 14.50
C LYS A 106 1.15 -15.50 15.94
N LYS A 107 0.29 -16.42 16.41
CA LYS A 107 0.40 -17.02 17.74
C LYS A 107 1.73 -17.76 17.92
N SER A 108 2.21 -17.82 19.16
CA SER A 108 3.42 -18.58 19.53
C SER A 108 3.27 -20.07 19.21
N TRP A 109 4.37 -20.76 18.91
CA TRP A 109 4.37 -22.21 18.61
C TRP A 109 3.80 -23.06 19.76
N ARG A 110 3.86 -22.55 20.99
CA ARG A 110 3.28 -23.21 22.18
C ARG A 110 1.76 -23.03 22.29
N SER A 111 1.14 -22.20 21.46
CA SER A 111 -0.31 -21.98 21.48
C SER A 111 -1.07 -23.08 20.73
N PRO A 112 -2.18 -23.62 21.28
CA PRO A 112 -3.05 -24.56 20.57
C PRO A 112 -3.52 -24.05 19.21
N GLY A 113 -3.72 -22.73 19.07
CA GLY A 113 -4.12 -22.12 17.81
C GLY A 113 -3.09 -22.28 16.69
N ARG A 114 -1.79 -22.29 17.01
CA ARG A 114 -0.73 -22.48 16.00
C ARG A 114 -0.69 -23.93 15.50
N TRP A 115 -0.88 -24.89 16.39
CA TRP A 115 -1.05 -26.29 16.02
C TRP A 115 -2.29 -26.49 15.15
N GLY A 116 -3.41 -25.84 15.47
CA GLY A 116 -4.59 -25.82 14.61
C GLY A 116 -4.28 -25.33 13.18
N TYR A 117 -3.48 -24.26 13.04
CA TYR A 117 -3.03 -23.80 11.72
C TYR A 117 -2.07 -24.79 11.02
N PHE A 118 -1.16 -25.42 11.75
CA PHE A 118 -0.30 -26.47 11.20
C PHE A 118 -1.12 -27.64 10.65
N PHE A 119 -2.07 -28.15 11.45
CA PHE A 119 -2.99 -29.20 11.02
C PHE A 119 -3.89 -28.77 9.88
N LEU A 120 -4.30 -27.51 9.80
CA LEU A 120 -5.03 -26.98 8.63
C LEU A 120 -4.18 -27.05 7.36
N ASN A 121 -2.88 -26.74 7.42
CA ASN A 121 -2.01 -26.90 6.25
C ASN A 121 -1.87 -28.38 5.85
N LEU A 122 -1.74 -29.29 6.81
CA LEU A 122 -1.73 -30.72 6.51
C LEU A 122 -3.07 -31.21 5.94
N TRP A 123 -4.18 -30.67 6.47
CA TRP A 123 -5.53 -30.96 6.02
C TRP A 123 -5.77 -30.57 4.56
N THR A 124 -5.10 -29.52 4.05
CA THR A 124 -5.25 -29.09 2.65
C THR A 124 -4.99 -30.18 1.63
N VAL A 125 -4.10 -31.14 1.95
CA VAL A 125 -3.79 -32.29 1.08
C VAL A 125 -4.99 -33.24 0.96
N PHE A 126 -5.68 -33.51 2.06
CA PHE A 126 -6.89 -34.33 2.08
C PHE A 126 -8.08 -33.59 1.46
N ASP A 127 -8.20 -32.31 1.81
CA ASP A 127 -9.25 -31.41 1.33
C ASP A 127 -9.24 -31.25 -0.20
N PHE A 128 -8.06 -31.21 -0.82
CA PHE A 128 -7.90 -31.15 -2.28
C PHE A 128 -8.71 -32.23 -3.01
N VAL A 129 -8.84 -33.42 -2.42
CA VAL A 129 -9.62 -34.53 -2.99
C VAL A 129 -11.06 -34.55 -2.47
N LEU A 130 -11.26 -34.24 -1.19
CA LEU A 130 -12.54 -34.44 -0.50
C LEU A 130 -13.50 -33.23 -0.56
N PHE A 131 -13.04 -32.06 -1.03
CA PHE A 131 -13.84 -30.83 -0.95
C PHE A 131 -15.25 -30.92 -1.59
N PRO A 132 -15.50 -31.62 -2.72
CA PRO A 132 -16.84 -31.64 -3.31
C PRO A 132 -17.86 -32.29 -2.37
N PHE A 133 -17.46 -33.37 -1.69
CA PHE A 133 -18.28 -34.08 -0.72
C PHE A 133 -18.45 -33.27 0.57
N LEU A 134 -17.36 -32.67 1.07
CA LEU A 134 -17.40 -31.86 2.28
C LEU A 134 -18.26 -30.61 2.12
N PHE A 135 -18.21 -29.94 0.96
CA PHE A 135 -19.10 -28.81 0.66
C PHE A 135 -20.56 -29.21 0.68
N ALA A 136 -20.92 -30.32 0.03
CA ALA A 136 -22.30 -30.80 0.02
C ALA A 136 -22.80 -31.13 1.43
N ILE A 137 -22.01 -31.88 2.21
CA ILE A 137 -22.36 -32.26 3.58
C ILE A 137 -22.52 -31.02 4.47
N PHE A 138 -21.53 -30.11 4.45
CA PHE A 138 -21.59 -28.91 5.29
C PHE A 138 -22.70 -27.96 4.85
N PHE A 139 -23.01 -27.88 3.55
CA PHE A 139 -24.14 -27.10 3.06
C PHE A 139 -25.49 -27.63 3.57
N VAL A 140 -25.67 -28.96 3.61
CA VAL A 140 -26.86 -29.57 4.22
C VAL A 140 -26.93 -29.23 5.72
N VAL A 141 -25.81 -29.32 6.45
CA VAL A 141 -25.74 -28.90 7.86
C VAL A 141 -26.08 -27.42 8.04
N HIS A 142 -25.63 -26.55 7.12
CA HIS A 142 -25.96 -25.13 7.12
C HIS A 142 -27.46 -24.91 6.90
N LEU A 143 -28.09 -25.62 5.97
CA LEU A 143 -29.52 -25.54 5.72
C LEU A 143 -30.33 -25.99 6.96
N ILE A 144 -29.93 -27.10 7.58
CA ILE A 144 -30.54 -27.57 8.84
C ILE A 144 -30.40 -26.53 9.94
N LYS A 145 -29.21 -25.92 10.10
CA LYS A 145 -29.00 -24.84 11.07
C LYS A 145 -29.86 -23.61 10.80
N ARG A 146 -30.04 -23.21 9.54
CA ARG A 146 -30.91 -22.10 9.16
C ARG A 146 -32.36 -22.37 9.53
N VAL A 147 -32.84 -23.59 9.30
CA VAL A 147 -34.19 -24.01 9.72
C VAL A 147 -34.32 -24.05 11.25
N LEU A 148 -33.31 -24.56 11.97
CA LEU A 148 -33.29 -24.58 13.43
C LEU A 148 -33.25 -23.18 14.05
N ARG A 149 -32.57 -22.21 13.40
CA ARG A 149 -32.50 -20.82 13.85
C ARG A 149 -33.89 -20.20 13.97
N ARG A 150 -34.76 -20.44 12.99
CA ARG A 150 -36.14 -19.94 12.99
C ARG A 150 -37.03 -20.53 14.10
N ARG A 151 -36.59 -21.61 14.75
CA ARG A 151 -37.29 -22.25 15.87
C ARG A 151 -36.72 -21.87 17.24
N ARG A 152 -35.63 -21.09 17.28
CA ARG A 152 -35.03 -20.66 18.55
C ARG A 152 -35.78 -19.48 19.11
N GLU A 153 -36.02 -19.53 20.40
CA GLU A 153 -36.57 -18.40 21.14
C GLU A 153 -35.50 -17.32 21.31
N ILE A 154 -35.71 -16.18 20.68
CA ILE A 154 -34.80 -15.03 20.73
C ILE A 154 -35.60 -13.75 20.97
N GLU A 155 -35.08 -12.92 21.86
CA GLU A 155 -35.58 -11.58 22.19
C GLU A 155 -34.52 -10.59 21.71
N MET A 156 -34.77 -9.93 20.59
CA MET A 156 -33.79 -9.08 19.90
C MET A 156 -34.23 -7.62 19.93
N CYS A 157 -33.35 -6.76 20.43
CA CYS A 157 -33.55 -5.31 20.44
C CYS A 157 -32.56 -4.62 19.50
N PHE A 158 -33.07 -3.87 18.52
CA PHE A 158 -32.28 -3.01 17.65
C PHE A 158 -32.25 -1.60 18.21
N VAL A 159 -31.06 -1.03 18.37
CA VAL A 159 -30.88 0.33 18.87
C VAL A 159 -30.16 1.14 17.80
N SER A 160 -30.85 2.14 17.26
CA SER A 160 -30.32 3.00 16.20
C SER A 160 -29.89 4.34 16.81
N THR A 161 -28.61 4.46 17.19
CA THR A 161 -28.07 5.69 17.75
C THR A 161 -27.44 6.53 16.63
N LEU A 162 -28.27 7.00 15.71
CA LEU A 162 -27.82 7.88 14.62
C LEU A 162 -27.90 9.33 15.06
N ASP A 163 -26.89 10.12 14.72
CA ASP A 163 -26.94 11.57 14.91
C ASP A 163 -27.96 12.21 13.94
N LYS A 164 -28.55 13.34 14.35
CA LYS A 164 -29.55 14.10 13.57
C LYS A 164 -29.03 14.51 12.19
N ASP A 165 -27.74 14.81 12.13
CA ASP A 165 -27.03 15.25 10.92
C ASP A 165 -26.36 14.08 10.17
N GLY A 166 -26.67 12.83 10.53
CA GLY A 166 -26.10 11.63 9.90
C GLY A 166 -26.50 11.48 8.41
N PRO A 167 -25.67 10.82 7.58
CA PRO A 167 -26.01 10.51 6.19
C PRO A 167 -27.27 9.63 6.08
N ARG A 168 -28.13 9.91 5.09
CA ARG A 168 -29.35 9.11 4.85
C ARG A 168 -29.03 7.68 4.40
N GLU A 169 -27.91 7.52 3.72
CA GLU A 169 -27.40 6.25 3.22
C GLU A 169 -27.10 5.27 4.37
N GLU A 170 -26.51 5.75 5.47
CA GLU A 170 -26.22 4.94 6.66
C GLU A 170 -27.51 4.41 7.30
N PHE A 171 -28.54 5.25 7.38
CA PHE A 171 -29.83 4.86 7.94
C PHE A 171 -30.54 3.83 7.06
N ASP A 172 -30.52 4.03 5.73
CA ASP A 172 -31.08 3.07 4.79
C ASP A 172 -30.37 1.70 4.85
N LEU A 173 -29.04 1.70 5.01
CA LEU A 173 -28.25 0.49 5.24
C LEU A 173 -28.68 -0.23 6.52
N ILE A 174 -28.88 0.50 7.62
CA ILE A 174 -29.37 -0.08 8.88
C ILE A 174 -30.74 -0.72 8.70
N LYS A 175 -31.70 -0.02 8.06
CA LYS A 175 -33.06 -0.55 7.83
C LYS A 175 -33.05 -1.83 7.01
N LYS A 176 -32.29 -1.85 5.91
CA LYS A 176 -32.13 -3.04 5.06
C LYS A 176 -31.47 -4.20 5.81
N THR A 177 -30.51 -3.90 6.69
CA THR A 177 -29.82 -4.89 7.52
C THR A 177 -30.75 -5.50 8.57
N MET A 178 -31.55 -4.68 9.26
CA MET A 178 -32.56 -5.16 10.21
C MET A 178 -33.52 -6.13 9.51
N ASN A 179 -34.01 -5.76 8.32
CA ASN A 179 -34.89 -6.61 7.54
C ASN A 179 -34.24 -7.95 7.16
N TYR A 180 -32.98 -7.94 6.75
CA TYR A 180 -32.22 -9.17 6.47
C TYR A 180 -32.13 -10.08 7.71
N ILE A 181 -31.82 -9.52 8.88
CA ILE A 181 -31.72 -10.29 10.14
C ILE A 181 -33.08 -10.91 10.50
N ILE A 182 -34.17 -10.15 10.35
CA ILE A 182 -35.53 -10.62 10.63
C ILE A 182 -35.93 -11.75 9.68
N GLN A 183 -35.59 -11.67 8.40
CA GLN A 183 -35.84 -12.77 7.44
C GLN A 183 -35.08 -14.05 7.81
N GLU A 184 -33.89 -13.94 8.43
CA GLU A 184 -33.11 -15.11 8.86
C GLU A 184 -33.66 -15.77 10.13
N TYR A 185 -34.11 -15.00 11.12
CA TYR A 185 -34.66 -15.51 12.39
C TYR A 185 -36.17 -15.78 12.34
N GLY A 186 -36.91 -15.20 11.38
CA GLY A 186 -38.36 -15.32 11.28
C GLY A 186 -39.11 -14.56 12.37
N TYR A 187 -40.44 -14.72 12.44
CA TYR A 187 -41.33 -13.99 13.37
C TYR A 187 -42.07 -14.89 14.37
N GLN A 188 -41.97 -16.22 14.23
CA GLN A 188 -42.76 -17.17 15.04
C GLN A 188 -42.15 -17.43 16.42
N SER A 189 -40.83 -17.56 16.49
CA SER A 189 -40.09 -17.85 17.73
C SER A 189 -39.28 -16.65 18.21
N ALA A 190 -39.19 -15.59 17.41
CA ALA A 190 -38.40 -14.40 17.68
C ALA A 190 -39.30 -13.19 17.95
N SER A 191 -38.97 -12.43 19.00
CA SER A 191 -39.60 -11.15 19.31
C SER A 191 -38.61 -10.02 19.04
N TYR A 192 -39.07 -8.95 18.38
CA TYR A 192 -38.22 -7.82 18.01
C TYR A 192 -38.68 -6.55 18.71
N CYS A 193 -37.71 -5.79 19.21
CA CYS A 193 -37.89 -4.45 19.76
C CYS A 193 -36.99 -3.49 18.97
N GLU A 194 -37.46 -2.28 18.74
CA GLU A 194 -36.65 -1.21 18.16
C GLU A 194 -36.67 0.02 19.07
N ILE A 195 -35.50 0.61 19.28
CA ILE A 195 -35.32 1.83 20.06
C ILE A 195 -34.70 2.89 19.15
N LEU A 196 -35.48 3.94 18.89
CA LEU A 196 -35.09 5.10 18.10
C LEU A 196 -35.54 6.39 18.81
N ARG A 197 -34.80 7.49 18.65
CA ARG A 197 -35.19 8.82 19.16
C ARG A 197 -35.93 9.62 18.09
N LYS A 198 -37.14 10.10 18.40
CA LYS A 198 -37.91 11.01 17.54
C LYS A 198 -38.55 12.11 18.40
N ASN A 199 -38.35 13.36 17.98
CA ASN A 199 -38.88 14.58 18.60
C ASN A 199 -38.56 14.68 20.10
N ASN A 200 -37.29 14.51 20.46
CA ASN A 200 -36.81 14.53 21.85
C ASN A 200 -37.41 13.45 22.79
N LYS A 201 -38.14 12.46 22.26
CA LYS A 201 -38.58 11.27 23.00
C LYS A 201 -38.00 10.01 22.37
N LEU A 202 -37.66 9.02 23.21
CA LEU A 202 -37.40 7.67 22.75
C LEU A 202 -38.74 7.06 22.30
N ILE A 203 -38.89 6.88 20.99
CA ILE A 203 -40.00 6.11 20.41
C ILE A 203 -39.46 4.70 20.24
N GLY A 204 -39.64 3.89 21.27
CA GLY A 204 -39.75 2.46 21.13
C GLY A 204 -41.20 2.11 21.40
N ASP A 205 -41.81 1.29 20.57
CA ASP A 205 -43.05 0.61 20.94
C ASP A 205 -42.67 -0.28 22.14
N MET A 206 -42.82 0.27 23.34
CA MET A 206 -42.32 -0.34 24.57
C MET A 206 -43.23 -1.51 24.87
N ASN A 207 -42.86 -2.68 24.35
CA ASN A 207 -42.96 -4.01 24.96
C ASN A 207 -42.78 -5.08 23.86
N PHE A 208 -42.22 -6.23 24.21
CA PHE A 208 -42.29 -7.46 23.39
C PHE A 208 -43.76 -8.00 23.27
N GLU A 209 -44.77 -7.16 23.50
CA GLU A 209 -46.19 -7.51 23.72
C GLU A 209 -47.01 -7.76 22.45
N THR A 210 -46.57 -7.27 21.30
CA THR A 210 -47.28 -7.57 20.04
C THR A 210 -46.52 -8.62 19.27
N SER A 211 -46.92 -9.89 19.42
CA SER A 211 -46.61 -10.91 18.42
C SER A 211 -47.08 -10.37 17.06
N CYS A 212 -46.15 -9.90 16.21
CA CYS A 212 -46.52 -9.41 14.89
C CYS A 212 -47.24 -10.55 14.16
N THR A 213 -48.46 -10.28 13.70
CA THR A 213 -49.34 -11.30 13.08
C THR A 213 -48.89 -11.73 11.68
N GLY A 214 -47.75 -11.21 11.19
CA GLY A 214 -47.11 -11.66 9.95
C GLY A 214 -45.78 -10.97 9.64
N GLU A 215 -44.99 -11.57 8.75
CA GLU A 215 -43.68 -11.05 8.29
C GLU A 215 -43.81 -9.70 7.56
N ALA A 216 -44.89 -9.51 6.80
CA ALA A 216 -45.15 -8.30 6.03
C ALA A 216 -45.43 -7.06 6.91
N THR A 217 -46.09 -7.24 8.05
CA THR A 217 -46.39 -6.12 8.97
C THR A 217 -45.13 -5.63 9.68
N LEU A 218 -44.25 -6.55 10.09
CA LEU A 218 -42.95 -6.22 10.66
C LEU A 218 -42.02 -5.56 9.62
N HIS A 219 -42.02 -6.06 8.39
CA HIS A 219 -41.24 -5.46 7.30
C HIS A 219 -41.69 -4.02 7.00
N ASN A 220 -43.01 -3.77 6.91
CA ASN A 220 -43.54 -2.42 6.65
C ASN A 220 -43.18 -1.44 7.77
N ARG A 221 -43.25 -1.88 9.05
CA ARG A 221 -42.83 -1.05 10.20
C ARG A 221 -41.39 -0.56 10.07
N ILE A 222 -40.48 -1.41 9.61
CA ILE A 222 -39.06 -1.05 9.44
C ILE A 222 -38.87 -0.11 8.25
N VAL A 223 -39.58 -0.34 7.14
CA VAL A 223 -39.47 0.53 5.96
C VAL A 223 -39.93 1.95 6.28
N GLU A 224 -41.01 2.08 7.06
CA GLU A 224 -41.64 3.33 7.51
C GLU A 224 -40.82 4.10 8.57
N LEU A 225 -39.71 3.55 9.07
CA LEU A 225 -38.85 4.27 10.02
C LEU A 225 -38.27 5.54 9.40
N GLU A 226 -38.47 6.64 10.11
CA GLU A 226 -37.92 7.96 9.81
C GLU A 226 -36.60 8.20 10.53
N GLN A 227 -35.75 9.04 9.96
CA GLN A 227 -34.44 9.37 10.54
C GLN A 227 -34.60 10.14 11.87
N PRO A 228 -33.75 9.90 12.88
CA PRO A 228 -33.88 10.55 14.18
C PRO A 228 -33.72 12.08 14.09
N SER A 229 -34.54 12.81 14.85
CA SER A 229 -34.61 14.29 14.79
C SER A 229 -33.87 15.02 15.92
N SER A 230 -33.15 14.29 16.78
CA SER A 230 -32.45 14.83 17.96
C SER A 230 -31.13 14.07 18.21
N PRO A 231 -30.09 14.72 18.76
CA PRO A 231 -28.78 14.11 18.95
C PRO A 231 -28.82 12.88 19.87
N ALA A 232 -27.97 11.90 19.58
CA ALA A 232 -27.92 10.64 20.31
C ALA A 232 -27.23 10.80 21.69
N LEU A 233 -27.89 10.35 22.76
CA LEU A 233 -27.32 10.26 24.10
C LEU A 233 -27.25 8.78 24.51
N LEU A 234 -26.04 8.19 24.47
CA LEU A 234 -25.83 6.76 24.70
C LEU A 234 -26.36 6.28 26.06
N SER A 235 -26.26 7.12 27.11
CA SER A 235 -26.78 6.80 28.45
C SER A 235 -28.29 6.55 28.44
N GLU A 236 -29.07 7.41 27.77
CA GLU A 236 -30.51 7.25 27.65
C GLU A 236 -30.89 5.97 26.88
N TYR A 237 -30.16 5.63 25.81
CA TYR A 237 -30.37 4.39 25.06
C TYR A 237 -30.06 3.15 25.89
N LEU A 238 -28.97 3.17 26.67
CA LEU A 238 -28.61 2.06 27.57
C LEU A 238 -29.65 1.89 28.69
N GLU A 239 -30.14 2.98 29.27
CA GLU A 239 -31.25 2.92 30.23
C GLU A 239 -32.53 2.35 29.60
N ALA A 240 -32.87 2.76 28.39
CA ALA A 240 -34.03 2.23 27.67
C ALA A 240 -33.90 0.72 27.44
N VAL A 241 -32.73 0.25 27.00
CA VAL A 241 -32.43 -1.19 26.87
C VAL A 241 -32.56 -1.90 28.21
N TYR A 242 -31.98 -1.34 29.28
CA TYR A 242 -32.09 -1.91 30.61
C TYR A 242 -33.55 -2.07 31.06
N ARG A 243 -34.41 -1.08 30.80
CA ARG A 243 -35.84 -1.14 31.11
C ARG A 243 -36.57 -2.20 30.27
N VAL A 244 -36.30 -2.26 28.97
CA VAL A 244 -36.94 -3.22 28.04
C VAL A 244 -36.67 -4.65 28.46
N PHE A 245 -35.43 -5.01 28.76
CA PHE A 245 -35.08 -6.40 29.14
C PHE A 245 -35.50 -6.78 30.56
N ARG A 246 -35.91 -5.81 31.39
CA ARG A 246 -36.42 -6.02 32.75
C ARG A 246 -37.95 -6.18 32.80
N THR A 247 -38.65 -5.91 31.69
CA THR A 247 -40.11 -6.10 31.64
C THR A 247 -40.47 -7.59 31.81
N PRO A 248 -41.61 -7.91 32.47
CA PRO A 248 -42.01 -9.30 32.76
C PRO A 248 -42.36 -10.11 31.50
N ASN A 249 -42.49 -9.46 30.35
CA ASN A 249 -42.87 -10.09 29.08
C ASN A 249 -41.68 -10.71 28.32
N VAL A 250 -40.46 -10.54 28.83
CA VAL A 250 -39.26 -11.17 28.27
C VAL A 250 -39.21 -12.63 28.72
N ARG A 251 -39.28 -13.57 27.78
CA ARG A 251 -39.14 -15.01 28.05
C ARG A 251 -37.81 -15.30 28.76
N GLU A 252 -37.86 -15.97 29.91
CA GLU A 252 -36.67 -16.25 30.73
C GLU A 252 -35.64 -17.14 30.02
N GLU A 253 -36.11 -18.17 29.30
CA GLU A 253 -35.26 -19.13 28.59
C GLU A 253 -34.83 -18.65 27.19
N ALA A 254 -35.39 -17.55 26.69
CA ALA A 254 -35.07 -17.02 25.37
C ALA A 254 -33.71 -16.35 25.35
N LYS A 255 -33.01 -16.46 24.22
CA LYS A 255 -31.71 -15.80 24.04
C LYS A 255 -31.92 -14.29 23.90
N LYS A 256 -31.32 -13.50 24.78
CA LYS A 256 -31.46 -12.03 24.80
C LYS A 256 -30.32 -11.38 24.02
N VAL A 257 -30.64 -10.55 23.03
CA VAL A 257 -29.66 -9.91 22.15
C VAL A 257 -29.99 -8.43 21.96
N VAL A 258 -28.96 -7.59 22.00
CA VAL A 258 -29.06 -6.18 21.63
C VAL A 258 -28.05 -5.87 20.53
N VAL A 259 -28.50 -5.26 19.44
CA VAL A 259 -27.65 -4.77 18.36
C VAL A 259 -27.66 -3.25 18.40
N PHE A 260 -26.53 -2.65 18.73
CA PHE A 260 -26.36 -1.19 18.71
C PHE A 260 -25.77 -0.76 17.37
N PHE A 261 -26.45 0.10 16.63
CA PHE A 261 -25.92 0.77 15.45
C PHE A 261 -25.46 2.18 15.82
N LEU A 262 -24.16 2.46 15.69
CA LEU A 262 -23.55 3.74 16.05
C LEU A 262 -22.86 4.38 14.85
N ASN A 263 -23.01 5.69 14.68
CA ASN A 263 -22.34 6.46 13.62
C ASN A 263 -21.57 7.69 14.14
N TYR A 264 -21.27 7.75 15.43
CA TYR A 264 -20.56 8.88 16.04
C TYR A 264 -19.44 8.41 16.97
N THR A 265 -18.54 9.32 17.32
CA THR A 265 -17.49 9.06 18.30
C THR A 265 -18.05 9.13 19.71
N LEU A 266 -17.69 8.19 20.57
CA LEU A 266 -18.13 8.19 21.95
C LEU A 266 -17.29 9.20 22.76
N ASP A 267 -17.96 10.17 23.39
CA ASP A 267 -17.34 11.11 24.34
C ASP A 267 -16.94 10.36 25.63
N MET A 268 -15.71 9.85 25.65
CA MET A 268 -15.16 9.11 26.79
C MET A 268 -14.50 10.03 27.83
N SER A 269 -15.23 11.04 28.33
CA SER A 269 -14.79 11.74 29.54
C SER A 269 -14.76 10.75 30.72
N MET A 270 -13.79 10.91 31.65
CA MET A 270 -13.59 9.94 32.75
C MET A 270 -14.85 9.76 33.60
N GLU A 271 -15.61 10.83 33.87
CA GLU A 271 -16.85 10.77 34.65
C GLU A 271 -17.99 10.02 33.92
N LYS A 272 -18.24 10.33 32.65
CA LYS A 272 -19.29 9.66 31.85
C LYS A 272 -18.96 8.18 31.59
N THR A 273 -17.68 7.85 31.48
CA THR A 273 -17.22 6.49 31.19
C THR A 273 -17.56 5.52 32.32
N VAL A 274 -17.45 5.95 33.58
CA VAL A 274 -17.75 5.10 34.75
C VAL A 274 -19.25 4.77 34.83
N GLU A 275 -20.10 5.74 34.55
CA GLU A 275 -21.56 5.55 34.54
C GLU A 275 -22.01 4.61 33.41
N LEU A 276 -21.52 4.84 32.19
CA LEU A 276 -21.81 3.99 31.03
C LEU A 276 -21.31 2.55 31.22
N GLN A 277 -20.12 2.37 31.81
CA GLN A 277 -19.59 1.03 32.13
C GLN A 277 -20.45 0.30 33.15
N ARG A 278 -21.01 1.01 34.13
CA ARG A 278 -21.95 0.43 35.10
C ARG A 278 -23.22 -0.08 34.40
N LEU A 279 -23.86 0.75 33.58
CA LEU A 279 -25.07 0.35 32.84
C LEU A 279 -24.83 -0.83 31.90
N VAL A 280 -23.71 -0.84 31.18
CA VAL A 280 -23.33 -1.97 30.31
C VAL A 280 -23.09 -3.24 31.13
N LYS A 281 -22.50 -3.13 32.32
CA LYS A 281 -22.33 -4.26 33.24
C LYS A 281 -23.68 -4.80 33.72
N ASP A 282 -24.60 -3.92 34.12
CA ASP A 282 -25.93 -4.31 34.57
C ASP A 282 -26.73 -5.02 33.46
N ILE A 283 -26.61 -4.58 32.21
CA ILE A 283 -27.21 -5.25 31.04
C ILE A 283 -26.56 -6.63 30.79
N LYS A 284 -25.24 -6.73 30.93
CA LYS A 284 -24.51 -8.00 30.79
C LYS A 284 -24.89 -9.00 31.88
N ASP A 285 -25.12 -8.53 33.10
CA ASP A 285 -25.54 -9.36 34.24
C ASP A 285 -26.94 -9.96 34.03
N MET A 286 -27.79 -9.34 33.20
CA MET A 286 -29.08 -9.90 32.73
C MET A 286 -28.93 -10.95 31.60
N GLN A 287 -27.70 -11.40 31.31
CA GLN A 287 -27.36 -12.34 30.25
C GLN A 287 -27.71 -11.84 28.83
N VAL A 288 -27.73 -10.53 28.63
CA VAL A 288 -27.98 -9.91 27.32
C VAL A 288 -26.68 -9.83 26.51
N ASN A 289 -26.71 -10.34 25.28
CA ASN A 289 -25.58 -10.26 24.37
C ASN A 289 -25.60 -8.93 23.58
N ILE A 290 -24.69 -8.03 23.92
CA ILE A 290 -24.52 -6.70 23.30
C ILE A 290 -23.58 -6.80 22.10
N ILE A 291 -24.06 -6.40 20.93
CA ILE A 291 -23.33 -6.37 19.66
C ILE A 291 -23.27 -4.93 19.16
N PRO A 292 -22.17 -4.22 19.41
CA PRO A 292 -21.99 -2.87 18.89
C PRO A 292 -21.50 -2.91 17.44
N VAL A 293 -22.18 -2.19 16.58
CA VAL A 293 -21.96 -2.09 15.14
C VAL A 293 -21.73 -0.63 14.79
N GLY A 294 -20.48 -0.28 14.50
CA GLY A 294 -20.11 1.03 13.98
C GLY A 294 -20.37 1.12 12.48
N ILE A 295 -20.98 2.21 12.04
CA ILE A 295 -21.20 2.52 10.63
C ILE A 295 -20.60 3.91 10.37
N GLY A 296 -19.85 4.04 9.28
CA GLY A 296 -19.26 5.32 8.88
C GLY A 296 -17.94 5.66 9.57
N GLU A 297 -17.33 6.77 9.14
CA GLU A 297 -15.97 7.19 9.54
C GLU A 297 -15.90 7.66 11.01
N ASN A 298 -17.00 8.15 11.54
CA ASN A 298 -17.07 8.72 12.88
C ASN A 298 -17.14 7.66 13.97
N ALA A 299 -17.60 6.44 13.67
CA ALA A 299 -17.63 5.36 14.65
C ALA A 299 -16.23 4.75 14.80
N LYS A 300 -15.63 4.75 16.00
CA LYS A 300 -14.32 4.10 16.19
C LYS A 300 -14.46 2.70 16.77
N LEU A 301 -13.89 1.70 16.09
CA LEU A 301 -13.91 0.32 16.58
C LEU A 301 -13.25 0.16 17.96
N SER A 302 -12.20 0.95 18.25
CA SER A 302 -11.54 0.98 19.57
C SER A 302 -12.51 1.35 20.69
N GLU A 303 -13.43 2.28 20.43
CA GLU A 303 -14.46 2.75 21.34
C GLU A 303 -15.63 1.75 21.45
N LEU A 304 -15.91 0.93 20.43
CA LEU A 304 -17.02 -0.04 20.51
C LEU A 304 -16.71 -1.28 21.34
N LYS A 305 -15.42 -1.60 21.52
CA LYS A 305 -14.98 -2.85 22.16
C LYS A 305 -15.41 -2.99 23.61
N TRP A 306 -15.51 -1.89 24.37
CA TRP A 306 -15.87 -1.97 25.80
C TRP A 306 -17.35 -2.31 26.02
N MET A 307 -18.23 -1.96 25.07
CA MET A 307 -19.66 -2.29 25.13
C MET A 307 -19.94 -3.75 24.83
N ALA A 308 -19.17 -4.36 23.93
CA ALA A 308 -19.38 -5.72 23.48
C ALA A 308 -19.39 -6.73 24.65
N THR A 309 -20.33 -7.68 24.64
CA THR A 309 -20.39 -8.75 25.66
C THR A 309 -19.31 -9.80 25.45
N LYS A 310 -18.88 -10.03 24.21
CA LYS A 310 -17.82 -10.98 23.86
C LYS A 310 -16.70 -10.28 23.11
N ASP A 311 -15.46 -10.66 23.40
CA ASP A 311 -14.31 -10.15 22.67
C ASP A 311 -14.42 -10.50 21.19
N GLY A 312 -14.35 -9.46 20.34
CA GLY A 312 -14.43 -9.60 18.89
C GLY A 312 -15.84 -9.58 18.29
N THR A 313 -16.89 -9.31 19.06
CA THR A 313 -18.25 -9.07 18.51
C THR A 313 -18.53 -7.60 18.23
N ALA A 314 -17.62 -6.69 18.58
CA ALA A 314 -17.68 -5.31 18.10
C ALA A 314 -17.34 -5.28 16.60
N LEU A 315 -18.26 -4.77 15.81
CA LEU A 315 -18.16 -4.72 14.36
C LEU A 315 -18.07 -3.26 13.89
N HIS A 316 -17.46 -3.04 12.74
CA HIS A 316 -17.46 -1.72 12.12
C HIS A 316 -17.35 -1.85 10.62
N PHE A 317 -18.22 -1.13 9.92
CA PHE A 317 -18.44 -1.20 8.49
C PHE A 317 -18.44 0.19 7.86
N GLY A 318 -18.13 0.24 6.57
CA GLY A 318 -18.30 1.46 5.79
C GLY A 318 -19.78 1.75 5.49
N GLU A 319 -20.05 2.97 5.04
CA GLU A 319 -21.40 3.47 4.72
C GLU A 319 -22.02 2.77 3.49
N TYR A 320 -21.21 2.08 2.68
CA TYR A 320 -21.58 1.50 1.39
C TYR A 320 -21.53 -0.03 1.37
N GLU A 321 -21.45 -0.67 2.53
CA GLU A 321 -21.44 -2.14 2.63
C GLU A 321 -22.81 -2.75 2.26
N SER A 322 -22.81 -4.02 1.85
CA SER A 322 -24.07 -4.69 1.51
C SER A 322 -24.86 -5.06 2.78
N PRO A 323 -26.20 -4.90 2.80
CA PRO A 323 -27.03 -5.28 3.95
C PRO A 323 -26.89 -6.75 4.33
N GLU A 324 -26.69 -7.64 3.36
CA GLU A 324 -26.48 -9.07 3.58
C GLU A 324 -25.15 -9.34 4.27
N THR A 325 -24.09 -8.61 3.89
CA THR A 325 -22.75 -8.72 4.48
C THR A 325 -22.78 -8.25 5.93
N LEU A 326 -23.35 -7.07 6.16
CA LEU A 326 -23.54 -6.51 7.50
C LEU A 326 -24.40 -7.42 8.38
N GLY A 327 -25.55 -7.86 7.86
CA GLY A 327 -26.49 -8.73 8.58
C GLY A 327 -25.90 -10.10 8.89
N THR A 328 -25.20 -10.72 7.94
CA THR A 328 -24.48 -12.00 8.17
C THR A 328 -23.44 -11.84 9.29
N ALA A 329 -22.69 -10.74 9.31
CA ALA A 329 -21.69 -10.49 10.34
C ALA A 329 -22.32 -10.29 11.73
N VAL A 330 -23.47 -9.60 11.82
CA VAL A 330 -24.23 -9.48 13.07
C VAL A 330 -24.71 -10.86 13.54
N ILE A 331 -25.28 -11.69 12.66
CA ILE A 331 -25.71 -13.06 12.98
C ILE A 331 -24.52 -13.90 13.48
N GLN A 332 -23.35 -13.77 12.86
CA GLN A 332 -22.13 -14.41 13.32
C GLN A 332 -21.67 -13.90 14.68
N GLY A 333 -21.87 -12.63 15.00
CA GLY A 333 -21.64 -12.07 16.34
C GLY A 333 -22.57 -12.68 17.41
N ILE A 334 -23.79 -13.06 17.02
CA ILE A 334 -24.80 -13.65 17.92
C ILE A 334 -24.53 -15.14 18.17
N GLU A 335 -24.35 -15.92 17.11
CA GLU A 335 -24.32 -17.40 17.17
C GLU A 335 -22.93 -17.99 16.97
N GLY A 336 -21.97 -17.20 16.47
CA GLY A 336 -20.71 -17.68 15.95
C GLY A 336 -20.84 -18.24 14.53
N LYS A 337 -19.71 -18.31 13.80
CA LYS A 337 -19.67 -18.96 12.48
C LYS A 337 -19.97 -20.45 12.59
N ASP A 338 -20.86 -20.95 11.73
CA ASP A 338 -21.10 -22.40 11.61
C ASP A 338 -19.98 -23.14 10.85
N ILE A 339 -20.12 -24.45 10.71
CA ILE A 339 -19.06 -25.28 10.10
C ILE A 339 -18.92 -25.01 8.60
N TYR A 340 -20.03 -24.74 7.90
CA TYR A 340 -20.03 -24.43 6.48
C TYR A 340 -19.41 -23.06 6.22
N GLU A 341 -19.75 -22.05 7.01
CA GLU A 341 -19.17 -20.72 6.91
C GLU A 341 -17.68 -20.71 7.22
N ARG A 342 -17.24 -21.45 8.26
CA ARG A 342 -15.82 -21.63 8.55
C ARG A 342 -15.10 -22.35 7.43
N TYR A 343 -15.71 -23.40 6.87
CA TYR A 343 -15.14 -24.15 5.77
C TYR A 343 -15.09 -23.32 4.48
N LYS A 344 -16.12 -22.53 4.17
CA LYS A 344 -16.16 -21.58 3.05
C LYS A 344 -15.11 -20.48 3.22
N ASP A 345 -14.91 -19.95 4.42
CA ASP A 345 -13.87 -18.96 4.72
C ASP A 345 -12.47 -19.55 4.49
N TYR A 346 -12.21 -20.75 5.01
CA TYR A 346 -11.00 -21.52 4.72
C TYR A 346 -10.82 -21.78 3.22
N PHE A 347 -11.88 -22.21 2.52
CA PHE A 347 -11.81 -22.58 1.12
C PHE A 347 -11.62 -21.37 0.20
N THR A 348 -12.16 -20.21 0.54
CA THR A 348 -12.01 -18.98 -0.26
C THR A 348 -10.84 -18.10 0.16
N THR A 349 -10.09 -18.47 1.21
CA THR A 349 -8.91 -17.72 1.63
C THR A 349 -7.79 -17.88 0.59
N PRO A 350 -7.22 -16.78 0.06
CA PRO A 350 -6.26 -16.81 -1.06
C PRO A 350 -5.08 -17.74 -0.83
N TYR A 351 -4.54 -17.78 0.39
CA TYR A 351 -3.47 -18.69 0.76
C TYR A 351 -3.79 -20.17 0.51
N PHE A 352 -4.99 -20.63 0.90
CA PHE A 352 -5.38 -22.03 0.75
C PHE A 352 -5.76 -22.36 -0.70
N VAL A 353 -6.29 -21.38 -1.44
CA VAL A 353 -6.46 -21.50 -2.91
C VAL A 353 -5.10 -21.75 -3.57
N PHE A 354 -4.09 -20.94 -3.26
CA PHE A 354 -2.72 -21.13 -3.74
C PHE A 354 -2.13 -22.48 -3.34
N CYS A 355 -2.31 -22.92 -2.09
CA CYS A 355 -1.83 -24.24 -1.65
C CYS A 355 -2.45 -25.38 -2.47
N ARG A 356 -3.77 -25.34 -2.72
CA ARG A 356 -4.44 -26.35 -3.53
C ARG A 356 -4.03 -26.31 -5.00
N ASP A 357 -3.82 -25.12 -5.57
CA ASP A 357 -3.30 -25.00 -6.94
C ASP A 357 -1.85 -25.53 -7.04
N THR A 358 -1.01 -25.26 -6.04
CA THR A 358 0.34 -25.82 -5.94
C THR A 358 0.29 -27.35 -5.84
N LEU A 359 -0.62 -27.91 -5.03
CA LEU A 359 -0.83 -29.36 -4.94
C LEU A 359 -1.29 -29.96 -6.27
N SER A 360 -2.11 -29.23 -7.04
CA SER A 360 -2.50 -29.64 -8.39
C SER A 360 -1.31 -29.71 -9.34
N TYR A 361 -0.41 -28.72 -9.32
CA TYR A 361 0.85 -28.75 -10.08
C TYR A 361 1.74 -29.93 -9.68
N ILE A 362 1.92 -30.16 -8.37
CA ILE A 362 2.72 -31.28 -7.85
C ILE A 362 2.09 -32.62 -8.26
N THR A 363 0.77 -32.74 -8.20
CA THR A 363 0.05 -33.97 -8.62
C THR A 363 0.28 -34.24 -10.10
N LEU A 364 0.14 -33.22 -10.96
CA LEU A 364 0.43 -33.35 -12.39
C LEU A 364 1.89 -33.74 -12.65
N LEU A 365 2.83 -33.16 -11.90
CA LEU A 365 4.25 -33.51 -11.99
C LEU A 365 4.52 -34.96 -11.60
N VAL A 366 3.88 -35.46 -10.54
CA VAL A 366 3.98 -36.87 -10.11
C VAL A 366 3.39 -37.81 -11.16
N LEU A 367 2.28 -37.43 -11.80
CA LEU A 367 1.70 -38.22 -12.89
C LEU A 367 2.62 -38.26 -14.12
N LEU A 368 3.21 -37.13 -14.51
CA LEU A 368 4.19 -37.08 -15.59
C LEU A 368 5.47 -37.86 -15.25
N PHE A 369 5.93 -37.79 -14.01
CA PHE A 369 7.05 -38.61 -13.55
C PHE A 369 6.74 -40.11 -13.69
N ALA A 370 5.54 -40.54 -13.30
CA ALA A 370 5.10 -41.93 -13.49
C ALA A 370 4.99 -42.30 -14.98
N LEU A 371 4.56 -41.37 -15.85
CA LEU A 371 4.53 -41.57 -17.29
C LEU A 371 5.94 -41.74 -17.86
N CYS A 372 6.91 -40.91 -17.46
CA CYS A 372 8.30 -41.00 -17.91
C CYS A 372 9.00 -42.31 -17.50
N LEU A 373 8.51 -42.98 -16.44
CA LEU A 373 8.99 -44.30 -16.03
C LEU A 373 8.26 -45.46 -16.71
N SER A 374 7.13 -45.17 -17.38
CA SER A 374 6.32 -46.18 -18.04
C SER A 374 6.86 -46.48 -19.44
N PRO A 375 6.74 -47.72 -19.94
CA PRO A 375 7.13 -48.05 -21.30
C PRO A 375 6.19 -47.37 -22.32
N SER A 376 6.74 -46.96 -23.47
CA SER A 376 5.97 -46.32 -24.54
C SER A 376 5.00 -47.29 -25.21
N THR A 377 3.74 -46.88 -25.35
CA THR A 377 2.67 -47.68 -25.97
C THR A 377 1.98 -46.92 -27.10
N LEU A 378 1.51 -47.65 -28.13
CA LEU A 378 0.76 -47.07 -29.25
C LEU A 378 -0.63 -46.54 -28.83
N SER A 379 -1.34 -47.30 -27.99
CA SER A 379 -2.62 -46.83 -27.43
C SER A 379 -2.40 -45.83 -26.31
N PHE A 380 -3.34 -44.88 -26.16
CA PHE A 380 -3.34 -43.96 -25.03
C PHE A 380 -3.42 -44.72 -23.71
N SER A 381 -2.47 -44.46 -22.81
CA SER A 381 -2.47 -45.08 -21.49
C SER A 381 -3.52 -44.42 -20.58
N ARG A 382 -3.95 -45.14 -19.52
CA ARG A 382 -4.82 -44.54 -18.50
C ARG A 382 -4.16 -43.32 -17.84
N LEU A 383 -2.84 -43.33 -17.68
CA LEU A 383 -2.09 -42.19 -17.13
C LEU A 383 -2.16 -40.98 -18.06
N GLU A 384 -1.98 -41.16 -19.36
CA GLU A 384 -2.08 -40.08 -20.35
C GLU A 384 -3.48 -39.45 -20.38
N LEU A 385 -4.53 -40.26 -20.22
CA LEU A 385 -5.90 -39.76 -20.12
C LEU A 385 -6.11 -38.90 -18.87
N VAL A 386 -5.61 -39.34 -17.71
CA VAL A 386 -5.69 -38.54 -16.47
C VAL A 386 -4.88 -37.24 -16.61
N ILE A 387 -3.66 -37.31 -17.15
CA ILE A 387 -2.81 -36.14 -17.44
C ILE A 387 -3.53 -35.17 -18.38
N SER A 388 -4.22 -35.68 -19.40
CA SER A 388 -5.03 -34.86 -20.32
C SER A 388 -6.11 -34.08 -19.61
N VAL A 389 -6.80 -34.66 -18.63
CA VAL A 389 -7.80 -33.94 -17.82
C VAL A 389 -7.14 -32.76 -17.09
N PHE A 390 -5.98 -32.94 -16.48
CA PHE A 390 -5.26 -31.84 -15.83
C PHE A 390 -4.86 -30.74 -16.82
N PHE A 391 -4.33 -31.09 -17.99
CA PHE A 391 -3.97 -30.10 -19.01
C PHE A 391 -5.17 -29.33 -19.55
N VAL A 392 -6.34 -29.99 -19.74
CA VAL A 392 -7.59 -29.30 -20.09
C VAL A 392 -7.99 -28.31 -19.00
N GLY A 393 -7.91 -28.71 -17.73
CA GLY A 393 -8.17 -27.80 -16.61
C GLY A 393 -7.20 -26.61 -16.58
N ARG A 394 -5.91 -26.82 -16.88
CA ARG A 394 -4.91 -25.74 -17.01
C ARG A 394 -5.24 -24.79 -18.16
N ILE A 395 -5.63 -25.31 -19.33
CA ILE A 395 -6.06 -24.49 -20.47
C ILE A 395 -7.26 -23.59 -20.09
N ILE A 396 -8.27 -24.14 -19.41
CA ILE A 396 -9.43 -23.36 -18.94
C ILE A 396 -8.99 -22.26 -17.99
N MET A 397 -8.07 -22.57 -17.07
CA MET A 397 -7.56 -21.60 -16.10
C MET A 397 -6.78 -20.46 -16.78
N GLU A 398 -5.93 -20.76 -17.76
CA GLU A 398 -5.19 -19.74 -18.51
C GLU A 398 -6.12 -18.86 -19.36
N ILE A 399 -7.15 -19.46 -19.97
CA ILE A 399 -8.19 -18.72 -20.70
C ILE A 399 -8.95 -17.79 -19.75
N GLU A 400 -9.33 -18.26 -18.56
CA GLU A 400 -10.03 -17.46 -17.56
C GLU A 400 -9.17 -16.27 -17.11
N GLN A 401 -7.88 -16.48 -16.82
CA GLN A 401 -6.95 -15.41 -16.47
C GLN A 401 -6.84 -14.36 -17.59
N PHE A 402 -6.70 -14.81 -18.84
CA PHE A 402 -6.63 -13.91 -19.99
C PHE A 402 -7.92 -13.09 -20.18
N ILE A 403 -9.09 -13.73 -20.05
CA ILE A 403 -10.41 -13.07 -20.15
C ILE A 403 -10.59 -12.04 -19.03
N MET A 404 -10.20 -12.37 -17.80
CA MET A 404 -10.30 -11.47 -16.65
C MET A 404 -9.48 -10.19 -16.85
N ILE A 405 -8.22 -10.30 -17.29
CA ILE A 405 -7.36 -9.15 -17.58
C ILE A 405 -7.98 -8.29 -18.71
N ARG A 406 -8.55 -8.93 -19.73
CA ARG A 406 -9.21 -8.21 -20.84
C ARG A 406 -10.45 -7.43 -20.37
N HIS A 407 -11.29 -8.05 -19.53
CA HIS A 407 -12.49 -7.41 -18.98
C HIS A 407 -12.13 -6.19 -18.11
N GLU A 408 -11.09 -6.29 -17.30
CA GLU A 408 -10.61 -5.20 -16.45
C GLU A 408 -10.16 -3.99 -17.30
N LYS A 409 -9.37 -4.22 -18.35
CA LYS A 409 -8.94 -3.17 -19.30
C LYS A 409 -10.10 -2.54 -20.06
N ASN A 410 -11.09 -3.34 -20.48
CA ASN A 410 -12.30 -2.87 -21.15
C ASN A 410 -13.19 -2.02 -20.22
N GLY A 411 -13.36 -2.44 -18.96
CA GLY A 411 -14.10 -1.69 -17.94
C GLY A 411 -13.48 -0.33 -17.64
N VAL A 412 -12.15 -0.24 -17.58
CA VAL A 412 -11.42 1.03 -17.41
C VAL A 412 -11.62 1.96 -18.61
N LYS A 413 -11.64 1.45 -19.84
CA LYS A 413 -11.89 2.26 -21.05
C LYS A 413 -13.33 2.79 -21.09
N ALA A 414 -14.32 1.95 -20.76
CA ALA A 414 -15.72 2.36 -20.66
C ALA A 414 -15.94 3.45 -19.59
N ARG A 415 -15.26 3.34 -18.43
CA ARG A 415 -15.29 4.37 -17.37
C ARG A 415 -14.64 5.68 -17.80
N LYS A 416 -13.54 5.64 -18.55
CA LYS A 416 -12.93 6.85 -19.16
C LYS A 416 -13.88 7.53 -20.17
N GLY A 417 -14.58 6.73 -20.98
CA GLY A 417 -15.59 7.24 -21.93
C GLY A 417 -16.75 7.97 -21.23
N LYS A 418 -17.32 7.36 -20.18
CA LYS A 418 -18.40 7.97 -19.37
C LYS A 418 -17.96 9.26 -18.66
N ARG A 419 -16.70 9.35 -18.21
CA ARG A 419 -16.16 10.52 -17.52
C ARG A 419 -15.93 11.72 -18.43
N ASN A 420 -15.71 11.47 -19.73
CA ASN A 420 -15.56 12.53 -20.73
C ASN A 420 -16.92 13.08 -21.21
N SER A 421 -18.02 12.31 -21.10
CA SER A 421 -19.35 12.79 -21.49
C SER A 421 -20.03 13.65 -20.42
N VAL A 422 -19.67 13.50 -19.14
CA VAL A 422 -20.23 14.29 -18.02
C VAL A 422 -19.62 15.70 -17.92
N GLY A 423 -18.58 16.00 -18.70
CA GLY A 423 -17.94 17.32 -18.75
C GLY A 423 -18.38 18.24 -19.90
N SER A 424 -19.33 17.81 -20.75
CA SER A 424 -19.83 18.64 -21.85
C SER A 424 -21.28 19.04 -21.60
N THR A 425 -21.49 20.34 -21.52
CA THR A 425 -22.76 21.03 -21.35
C THR A 425 -23.82 20.52 -22.32
N ARG A 426 -25.07 20.38 -21.83
CA ARG A 426 -26.28 20.13 -22.62
C ARG A 426 -26.31 21.04 -23.86
N GLN A 427 -26.20 20.45 -25.05
CA GLN A 427 -26.72 21.04 -26.27
C GLN A 427 -27.47 19.97 -27.07
N ALA A 428 -28.60 20.38 -27.60
CA ALA A 428 -29.72 19.57 -28.06
C ALA A 428 -29.39 18.64 -29.24
N CYS A 429 -30.22 17.61 -29.34
CA CYS A 429 -30.22 16.52 -30.31
C CYS A 429 -30.12 16.98 -31.79
N SER A 430 -29.27 16.30 -32.54
CA SER A 430 -29.49 15.96 -33.95
C SER A 430 -29.09 14.51 -34.13
N ALA A 431 -30.02 13.71 -34.67
CA ALA A 431 -29.82 12.30 -34.97
C ALA A 431 -29.15 12.17 -36.34
N GLU A 432 -27.98 11.56 -36.40
CA GLU A 432 -27.35 11.01 -37.62
C GLU A 432 -26.46 9.81 -37.23
N ASP A 433 -26.30 8.90 -38.19
CA ASP A 433 -26.10 7.43 -38.10
C ASP A 433 -24.98 6.85 -37.23
N PRO A 434 -25.12 5.58 -36.75
CA PRO A 434 -24.05 4.83 -36.11
C PRO A 434 -23.36 3.88 -37.11
N GLN A 435 -22.32 4.33 -37.80
CA GLN A 435 -21.39 3.38 -38.41
C GLN A 435 -19.98 3.97 -38.56
N GLU A 436 -19.00 3.10 -38.29
CA GLU A 436 -17.55 3.29 -38.42
C GLU A 436 -16.81 3.97 -37.24
N THR A 437 -16.06 3.13 -36.51
CA THR A 437 -14.77 3.37 -35.78
C THR A 437 -14.64 2.55 -34.49
N ASN A 438 -14.87 1.22 -34.53
CA ASN A 438 -14.63 0.34 -33.37
C ASN A 438 -13.56 -0.75 -33.57
N GLU A 439 -13.07 -0.99 -34.79
CA GLU A 439 -12.15 -2.12 -35.06
C GLU A 439 -10.69 -1.80 -34.68
N ALA A 440 -10.13 -0.66 -35.10
CA ALA A 440 -8.75 -0.26 -34.79
C ALA A 440 -8.47 -0.11 -33.27
N GLY A 441 -9.51 0.18 -32.49
CA GLY A 441 -9.42 0.30 -31.03
C GLY A 441 -9.41 -1.02 -30.28
N ASN A 442 -9.80 -2.14 -30.89
CA ASN A 442 -9.86 -3.47 -30.27
C ASN A 442 -8.54 -4.23 -30.44
N ASP A 443 -7.91 -4.11 -31.60
CA ASP A 443 -6.63 -4.77 -31.90
C ASP A 443 -5.49 -4.24 -31.04
N SER A 444 -5.44 -2.92 -30.81
CA SER A 444 -4.46 -2.32 -29.91
C SER A 444 -4.66 -2.72 -28.43
N ILE A 445 -5.90 -3.04 -28.02
CA ILE A 445 -6.19 -3.53 -26.66
C ILE A 445 -5.78 -4.98 -26.52
N LEU A 446 -6.07 -5.82 -27.53
CA LEU A 446 -5.66 -7.21 -27.53
C LEU A 446 -4.14 -7.33 -27.46
N LEU A 447 -3.43 -6.58 -28.31
CA LEU A 447 -1.97 -6.58 -28.32
C LEU A 447 -1.40 -6.16 -26.94
N LYS A 448 -1.89 -5.06 -26.36
CA LYS A 448 -1.49 -4.63 -24.99
C LYS A 448 -1.88 -5.63 -23.90
N THR A 449 -2.89 -6.45 -24.12
CA THR A 449 -3.32 -7.51 -23.19
C THR A 449 -2.37 -8.70 -23.29
N PHE A 450 -2.04 -9.12 -24.51
CA PHE A 450 -1.03 -10.14 -24.77
C PHE A 450 0.35 -9.76 -24.25
N THR A 451 0.82 -8.55 -24.54
CA THR A 451 2.13 -8.07 -24.05
C THR A 451 2.17 -8.02 -22.52
N GLY A 452 1.06 -7.60 -21.88
CA GLY A 452 0.95 -7.59 -20.42
C GLY A 452 0.94 -8.99 -19.80
N TYR A 453 0.26 -9.95 -20.42
CA TYR A 453 0.21 -11.34 -19.94
C TYR A 453 1.58 -12.03 -20.05
N PHE A 454 2.27 -11.88 -21.19
CA PHE A 454 3.59 -12.48 -21.43
C PHE A 454 4.77 -11.72 -20.79
N SER A 455 4.51 -10.54 -20.22
CA SER A 455 5.50 -9.86 -19.39
C SER A 455 5.85 -10.68 -18.14
N ASP A 456 4.93 -11.51 -17.65
CA ASP A 456 5.25 -12.48 -16.61
C ASP A 456 5.93 -13.73 -17.19
N ARG A 457 7.12 -14.02 -16.68
CA ARG A 457 7.96 -15.15 -17.12
C ARG A 457 7.32 -16.50 -16.80
N TRP A 458 6.50 -16.58 -15.74
CA TRP A 458 5.79 -17.82 -15.41
C TRP A 458 4.64 -18.09 -16.36
N ASN A 459 3.89 -17.05 -16.73
CA ASN A 459 2.82 -17.16 -17.72
C ASN A 459 3.37 -17.57 -19.09
N LEU A 460 4.55 -17.03 -19.47
CA LEU A 460 5.24 -17.48 -20.67
C LEU A 460 5.64 -18.96 -20.58
N LEU A 461 6.17 -19.42 -19.44
CA LEU A 461 6.53 -20.83 -19.24
C LEU A 461 5.29 -21.75 -19.28
N ASP A 462 4.19 -21.34 -18.63
CA ASP A 462 2.91 -22.06 -18.65
C ASP A 462 2.39 -22.16 -20.09
N PHE A 463 2.38 -21.07 -20.85
CA PHE A 463 2.00 -21.05 -22.26
C PHE A 463 2.87 -21.97 -23.14
N VAL A 464 4.20 -21.89 -23.02
CA VAL A 464 5.13 -22.77 -23.75
C VAL A 464 4.86 -24.24 -23.42
N THR A 465 4.63 -24.56 -22.13
CA THR A 465 4.31 -25.91 -21.69
C THR A 465 2.99 -26.40 -22.30
N LEU A 466 1.97 -25.56 -22.35
CA LEU A 466 0.68 -25.87 -22.97
C LEU A 466 0.79 -26.08 -24.49
N VAL A 467 1.58 -25.26 -25.18
CA VAL A 467 1.84 -25.42 -26.63
C VAL A 467 2.57 -26.72 -26.92
N LEU A 468 3.61 -27.04 -26.15
CA LEU A 468 4.31 -28.32 -26.28
C LEU A 468 3.39 -29.50 -26.00
N TYR A 469 2.50 -29.39 -25.01
CA TYR A 469 1.50 -30.43 -24.75
C TYR A 469 0.52 -30.61 -25.92
N LEU A 470 0.05 -29.51 -26.53
CA LEU A 470 -0.81 -29.58 -27.70
C LEU A 470 -0.11 -30.27 -28.89
N ILE A 471 1.15 -29.92 -29.14
CA ILE A 471 1.99 -30.58 -30.16
C ILE A 471 2.13 -32.08 -29.84
N THR A 472 2.35 -32.42 -28.57
CA THR A 472 2.48 -33.82 -28.12
C THR A 472 1.19 -34.60 -28.38
N ILE A 473 0.02 -34.05 -28.05
CA ILE A 473 -1.27 -34.69 -28.34
C ILE A 473 -1.48 -34.88 -29.84
N ILE A 474 -1.15 -33.88 -30.67
CA ILE A 474 -1.24 -34.01 -32.13
C ILE A 474 -0.34 -35.14 -32.63
N LEU A 475 0.90 -35.24 -32.15
CA LEU A 475 1.82 -36.31 -32.51
C LEU A 475 1.34 -37.69 -32.04
N ARG A 476 0.73 -37.79 -30.85
CA ARG A 476 0.13 -39.03 -30.34
C ARG A 476 -1.06 -39.46 -31.18
N ILE A 477 -1.89 -38.51 -31.64
CA ILE A 477 -2.99 -38.80 -32.58
C ILE A 477 -2.43 -39.29 -33.93
N ILE A 478 -1.40 -38.64 -34.47
CA ILE A 478 -0.75 -39.07 -35.73
C ILE A 478 -0.17 -40.48 -35.58
N THR A 479 0.51 -40.76 -34.47
CA THR A 479 1.08 -42.08 -34.13
C THR A 479 0.01 -43.17 -34.14
N LEU A 480 -1.16 -42.90 -33.54
CA LEU A 480 -2.30 -43.82 -33.53
C LEU A 480 -2.85 -44.08 -34.94
N ARG A 481 -2.78 -43.10 -35.85
CA ARG A 481 -3.28 -43.24 -37.24
C ARG A 481 -2.32 -44.02 -38.13
N ILE A 482 -1.01 -43.85 -37.94
CA ILE A 482 0.02 -44.53 -38.73
C ILE A 482 0.04 -46.05 -38.43
N SER A 483 -0.33 -46.48 -37.21
CA SER A 483 -0.52 -47.89 -36.83
C SER A 483 0.67 -48.83 -37.11
N THR A 484 1.90 -48.30 -37.17
CA THR A 484 3.13 -49.11 -37.29
C THR A 484 3.64 -49.57 -35.92
N ASP A 485 4.44 -50.63 -35.90
CA ASP A 485 5.08 -51.12 -34.68
C ASP A 485 5.93 -50.04 -34.00
N VAL A 486 6.04 -50.13 -32.66
CA VAL A 486 6.72 -49.15 -31.80
C VAL A 486 8.15 -48.83 -32.27
N SER A 487 8.87 -49.82 -32.78
CA SER A 487 10.27 -49.68 -33.23
C SER A 487 10.44 -48.83 -34.48
N GLU A 488 9.42 -48.69 -35.31
CA GLU A 488 9.50 -47.96 -36.60
C GLU A 488 8.76 -46.62 -36.56
N ASN A 489 8.11 -46.29 -35.44
CA ASN A 489 7.29 -45.11 -35.30
C ASN A 489 8.10 -43.93 -34.74
N ARG A 490 8.82 -43.20 -35.60
CA ARG A 490 9.57 -41.99 -35.19
C ARG A 490 8.71 -40.91 -34.51
N PRO A 491 7.48 -40.61 -34.96
CA PRO A 491 6.59 -39.65 -34.28
C PRO A 491 6.29 -40.01 -32.82
N LEU A 492 6.18 -41.32 -32.51
CA LEU A 492 6.02 -41.80 -31.14
C LEU A 492 7.19 -41.36 -30.27
N ILE A 493 8.42 -41.66 -30.69
CA ILE A 493 9.64 -41.33 -29.93
C ILE A 493 9.75 -39.81 -29.71
N VAL A 494 9.44 -39.01 -30.73
CA VAL A 494 9.45 -37.55 -30.62
C VAL A 494 8.40 -37.05 -29.61
N SER A 495 7.22 -37.68 -29.57
CA SER A 495 6.20 -37.32 -28.57
C SER A 495 6.65 -37.63 -27.14
N GLU A 496 7.41 -38.71 -26.93
CA GLU A 496 7.98 -39.04 -25.61
C GLU A 496 9.07 -38.04 -25.18
N TYR A 497 9.88 -37.55 -26.12
CA TYR A 497 10.84 -36.47 -25.84
C TYR A 497 10.10 -35.21 -25.36
N PHE A 498 8.98 -34.86 -26.00
CA PHE A 498 8.19 -33.72 -25.55
C PHE A 498 7.56 -33.93 -24.17
N TYR A 499 7.09 -35.14 -23.84
CA TYR A 499 6.67 -35.41 -22.45
C TYR A 499 7.80 -35.18 -21.44
N GLY A 500 9.04 -35.54 -21.78
CA GLY A 500 10.23 -35.24 -20.97
C GLY A 500 10.46 -33.73 -20.80
N PHE A 501 10.41 -32.95 -21.88
CA PHE A 501 10.54 -31.49 -21.82
C PHE A 501 9.39 -30.82 -21.05
N ILE A 502 8.17 -31.31 -21.21
CA ILE A 502 7.00 -30.84 -20.46
C ILE A 502 7.17 -31.12 -18.97
N ALA A 503 7.65 -32.31 -18.59
CA ALA A 503 7.95 -32.63 -17.20
C ALA A 503 9.04 -31.72 -16.62
N MET A 504 10.08 -31.39 -17.40
CA MET A 504 11.13 -30.44 -17.01
C MET A 504 10.56 -29.04 -16.76
N PHE A 505 9.77 -28.48 -17.68
CA PHE A 505 9.17 -27.16 -17.51
C PHE A 505 8.16 -27.11 -16.36
N LEU A 506 7.36 -28.16 -16.20
CA LEU A 506 6.44 -28.26 -15.08
C LEU A 506 7.16 -28.37 -13.74
N ALA A 507 8.30 -29.05 -13.68
CA ALA A 507 9.14 -29.09 -12.48
C ALA A 507 9.66 -27.69 -12.13
N LEU A 508 10.24 -26.97 -13.10
CA LEU A 508 10.68 -25.58 -12.90
C LEU A 508 9.54 -24.69 -12.41
N ARG A 509 8.34 -24.85 -12.98
CA ARG A 509 7.14 -24.12 -12.58
C ARG A 509 6.70 -24.45 -11.15
N ALA A 510 6.59 -25.73 -10.82
CA ALA A 510 6.09 -26.22 -9.54
C ALA A 510 7.00 -25.84 -8.37
N PHE A 511 8.33 -25.94 -8.54
CA PHE A 511 9.28 -25.50 -7.53
C PHE A 511 9.42 -23.97 -7.52
N GLY A 512 9.42 -23.33 -8.69
CA GLY A 512 9.59 -21.89 -8.84
C GLY A 512 8.55 -21.07 -8.07
N GLN A 513 7.27 -21.44 -8.15
CA GLN A 513 6.20 -20.75 -7.40
C GLN A 513 6.33 -20.90 -5.87
N VAL A 514 6.85 -22.04 -5.39
CA VAL A 514 7.06 -22.28 -3.96
C VAL A 514 8.22 -21.43 -3.44
N ILE A 515 9.29 -21.33 -4.23
CA ILE A 515 10.48 -20.51 -3.92
C ILE A 515 10.10 -19.02 -3.90
N GLU A 516 9.36 -18.54 -4.89
CA GLU A 516 8.94 -17.13 -5.01
C GLU A 516 8.10 -16.67 -3.81
N ARG A 517 7.32 -17.57 -3.20
CA ARG A 517 6.54 -17.28 -1.98
C ARG A 517 7.42 -16.98 -0.76
N LEU A 518 8.60 -17.60 -0.68
CA LEU A 518 9.46 -17.50 0.50
C LEU A 518 10.33 -16.25 0.42
N ARG A 519 10.11 -15.27 1.30
CA ARG A 519 10.83 -13.98 1.28
C ARG A 519 12.34 -14.08 1.03
N LYS A 520 13.03 -14.99 1.72
CA LYS A 520 14.49 -15.14 1.56
C LYS A 520 14.89 -15.77 0.23
N MET A 521 14.15 -16.77 -0.24
CA MET A 521 14.52 -17.50 -1.46
C MET A 521 13.99 -16.82 -2.71
N GLY A 522 12.80 -16.22 -2.65
CA GLY A 522 12.20 -15.47 -3.74
C GLY A 522 13.00 -14.22 -4.13
N THR A 523 13.60 -13.50 -3.17
CA THR A 523 14.52 -12.38 -3.49
C THR A 523 15.74 -12.86 -4.27
N ILE A 524 16.32 -13.99 -3.86
CA ILE A 524 17.49 -14.60 -4.54
C ILE A 524 17.09 -15.06 -5.94
N GLN A 525 15.92 -15.70 -6.09
CA GLN A 525 15.43 -16.18 -7.37
C GLN A 525 15.15 -15.03 -8.35
N ILE A 526 14.52 -13.95 -7.89
CA ILE A 526 14.28 -12.77 -8.71
C ILE A 526 15.62 -12.12 -9.10
N ALA A 527 16.57 -12.03 -8.17
CA ALA A 527 17.90 -11.52 -8.50
C ALA A 527 18.60 -12.36 -9.57
N LEU A 528 18.57 -13.69 -9.43
CA LEU A 528 19.10 -14.63 -10.43
C LEU A 528 18.48 -14.41 -11.81
N PHE A 529 17.17 -14.16 -11.87
CA PHE A 529 16.44 -13.92 -13.11
C PHE A 529 16.86 -12.64 -13.84
N PHE A 530 17.22 -11.57 -13.12
CA PHE A 530 17.80 -10.37 -13.73
C PHE A 530 19.22 -10.64 -14.20
N ILE A 531 20.03 -11.29 -13.36
CA ILE A 531 21.40 -11.65 -13.69
C ILE A 531 21.48 -12.52 -14.96
N MET A 532 20.59 -13.51 -15.10
CA MET A 532 20.53 -14.35 -16.30
C MET A 532 20.23 -13.55 -17.59
N SER A 533 19.47 -12.46 -17.49
CA SER A 533 19.22 -11.57 -18.64
C SER A 533 20.50 -10.86 -19.07
N ASP A 534 21.30 -10.40 -18.11
CA ASP A 534 22.57 -9.73 -18.37
C ASP A 534 23.64 -10.73 -18.87
N VAL A 535 23.66 -11.96 -18.33
CA VAL A 535 24.50 -13.07 -18.79
C VAL A 535 24.25 -13.38 -20.27
N LEU A 536 23.00 -13.27 -20.74
CA LEU A 536 22.66 -13.58 -22.13
C LEU A 536 23.40 -12.67 -23.13
N GLY A 537 23.70 -11.41 -22.74
CA GLY A 537 24.54 -10.52 -23.55
C GLY A 537 25.98 -11.04 -23.69
N ILE A 538 26.55 -11.58 -22.61
CA ILE A 538 27.89 -12.19 -22.61
C ILE A 538 27.87 -13.53 -23.36
N PHE A 539 26.79 -14.30 -23.26
CA PHE A 539 26.61 -15.56 -23.99
C PHE A 539 26.78 -15.36 -25.50
N TRP A 540 26.29 -14.26 -26.07
CA TRP A 540 26.52 -13.95 -27.48
C TRP A 540 27.99 -13.72 -27.83
N GLN A 541 28.80 -13.20 -26.89
CA GLN A 541 30.25 -13.08 -27.07
C GLN A 541 30.93 -14.46 -27.11
N PHE A 542 30.50 -15.39 -26.24
CA PHE A 542 30.96 -16.79 -26.29
C PHE A 542 30.62 -17.44 -27.64
N VAL A 543 29.37 -17.29 -28.11
CA VAL A 543 28.94 -17.80 -29.42
C VAL A 543 29.81 -17.19 -30.54
N ALA A 544 30.01 -15.87 -30.54
CA ALA A 544 30.82 -15.20 -31.55
C ALA A 544 32.28 -15.73 -31.59
N LEU A 545 32.89 -15.99 -30.43
CA LEU A 545 34.24 -16.55 -30.38
C LEU A 545 34.29 -18.03 -30.81
N ILE A 546 33.32 -18.84 -30.41
CA ILE A 546 33.21 -20.23 -30.89
C ILE A 546 33.14 -20.22 -32.41
N LEU A 547 32.30 -19.37 -33.01
CA LEU A 547 32.19 -19.22 -34.46
C LEU A 547 33.51 -18.74 -35.09
N ALA A 548 34.14 -17.71 -34.53
CA ALA A 548 35.36 -17.11 -35.05
C ALA A 548 36.55 -18.07 -35.06
N PHE A 549 36.67 -18.96 -34.07
CA PHE A 549 37.73 -19.96 -33.97
C PHE A 549 37.37 -21.29 -34.65
N ALA A 550 36.08 -21.66 -34.71
CA ALA A 550 35.64 -22.87 -35.41
C ALA A 550 35.93 -22.80 -36.91
N LEU A 551 35.73 -21.65 -37.56
CA LEU A 551 35.95 -21.47 -39.01
C LEU A 551 37.40 -21.75 -39.46
N PRO A 552 38.45 -21.11 -38.91
CA PRO A 552 39.82 -21.37 -39.33
C PRO A 552 40.28 -22.79 -38.99
N ILE A 553 39.90 -23.32 -37.82
CA ILE A 553 40.23 -24.71 -37.44
C ILE A 553 39.59 -25.69 -38.43
N THR A 554 38.31 -25.48 -38.78
CA THR A 554 37.61 -26.28 -39.80
C THR A 554 38.30 -26.18 -41.15
N LYS A 555 38.75 -24.98 -41.56
CA LYS A 555 39.40 -24.81 -42.86
C LYS A 555 40.75 -25.51 -42.93
N ILE A 556 41.57 -25.42 -41.87
CA ILE A 556 42.86 -26.13 -41.78
C ILE A 556 42.61 -27.64 -41.84
N TYR A 557 41.67 -28.14 -41.05
CA TYR A 557 41.32 -29.54 -40.99
C TYR A 557 40.80 -30.11 -42.32
N ILE A 558 39.90 -29.40 -43.01
CA ILE A 558 39.39 -29.81 -44.33
C ILE A 558 40.49 -29.73 -45.40
N ALA A 559 41.35 -28.70 -45.37
CA ALA A 559 42.44 -28.56 -46.32
C ALA A 559 43.44 -29.71 -46.21
N GLU A 560 43.75 -30.12 -44.99
CA GLU A 560 44.60 -31.28 -44.73
C GLU A 560 43.94 -32.59 -45.15
N LYS A 561 42.66 -32.81 -44.80
CA LYS A 561 41.91 -34.00 -45.25
C LYS A 561 41.92 -34.10 -46.78
N ALA A 562 41.75 -32.99 -47.49
CA ALA A 562 41.83 -32.94 -48.95
C ALA A 562 43.25 -33.25 -49.48
N TYR A 563 44.30 -32.82 -48.78
CA TYR A 563 45.70 -33.10 -49.13
C TYR A 563 46.09 -34.57 -48.91
N THR A 564 45.56 -35.19 -47.84
CA THR A 564 45.87 -36.57 -47.44
C THR A 564 44.98 -37.61 -48.14
N SER A 565 43.83 -37.21 -48.68
CA SER A 565 42.86 -38.10 -49.37
C SER A 565 43.40 -38.84 -50.61
N GLY A 566 44.62 -38.52 -51.08
CA GLY A 566 45.28 -39.20 -52.20
C GLY A 566 46.39 -40.19 -51.81
N ARG A 567 46.61 -40.45 -50.51
CA ARG A 567 47.57 -41.46 -50.03
C ARG A 567 46.80 -42.55 -49.27
N ASP A 568 46.52 -43.67 -49.94
CA ASP A 568 45.94 -44.83 -49.28
C ASP A 568 46.91 -45.43 -48.25
N SER A 569 46.47 -45.55 -47.00
CA SER A 569 46.61 -46.80 -46.26
C SER A 569 45.61 -46.88 -45.10
N ALA A 570 45.06 -48.09 -45.03
CA ALA A 570 44.09 -48.69 -44.13
C ALA A 570 44.20 -48.38 -42.62
N GLU A 571 43.01 -48.38 -42.02
CA GLU A 571 42.66 -48.86 -40.68
C GLU A 571 43.34 -48.24 -39.45
N ASP A 572 42.56 -47.31 -38.88
CA ASP A 572 42.14 -47.27 -37.48
C ASP A 572 43.15 -46.78 -36.42
N PHE A 573 42.81 -45.68 -35.73
CA PHE A 573 42.56 -45.66 -34.28
C PHE A 573 42.38 -44.22 -33.75
N ILE A 574 41.19 -43.96 -33.18
CA ILE A 574 40.77 -42.87 -32.28
C ILE A 574 40.42 -41.48 -32.89
N SER A 575 39.10 -41.27 -33.01
CA SER A 575 38.36 -40.02 -32.74
C SER A 575 38.87 -38.73 -33.37
N ARG A 576 38.96 -38.72 -34.70
CA ARG A 576 38.96 -37.49 -35.49
C ARG A 576 37.62 -36.76 -35.34
N VAL A 577 37.65 -35.47 -35.00
CA VAL A 577 36.44 -34.66 -34.69
C VAL A 577 35.41 -34.67 -35.83
N CYS A 578 35.80 -34.75 -37.10
CA CYS A 578 34.88 -34.71 -38.24
C CYS A 578 34.89 -36.00 -39.08
N SER A 579 33.72 -36.61 -39.26
CA SER A 579 33.56 -37.76 -40.18
C SER A 579 33.30 -37.33 -41.63
N GLU A 580 32.45 -36.32 -41.85
CA GLU A 580 32.02 -35.84 -43.18
C GLU A 580 32.47 -34.39 -43.45
N PRO A 581 32.90 -34.02 -44.67
CA PRO A 581 33.26 -32.64 -45.00
C PRO A 581 32.05 -31.71 -45.08
N GLY A 582 32.26 -30.40 -44.97
CA GLY A 582 31.22 -29.39 -45.11
C GLY A 582 30.65 -28.91 -43.77
N ILE A 583 29.35 -28.60 -43.73
CA ILE A 583 28.69 -27.98 -42.57
C ILE A 583 28.67 -28.89 -41.33
N LEU A 584 28.65 -30.22 -41.53
CA LEU A 584 28.67 -31.20 -40.45
C LEU A 584 30.01 -31.17 -39.70
N CYS A 585 31.14 -31.14 -40.42
CA CYS A 585 32.46 -30.99 -39.79
C CYS A 585 32.60 -29.67 -39.01
N TRP A 586 32.09 -28.57 -39.57
CA TRP A 586 32.10 -27.30 -38.84
C TRP A 586 31.29 -27.40 -37.54
N TRP A 587 30.12 -28.05 -37.58
CA TRP A 587 29.30 -28.28 -36.39
C TRP A 587 30.00 -29.17 -35.36
N ASP A 588 30.70 -30.21 -35.80
CA ASP A 588 31.47 -31.09 -34.92
C ASP A 588 32.62 -30.33 -34.23
N ILE A 589 33.33 -29.46 -34.96
CA ILE A 589 34.40 -28.61 -34.41
C ILE A 589 33.82 -27.56 -33.46
N ALA A 590 32.71 -26.90 -33.81
CA ALA A 590 32.03 -25.96 -32.92
C ALA A 590 31.54 -26.66 -31.64
N THR A 591 31.04 -27.89 -31.76
CA THR A 591 30.63 -28.74 -30.63
C THR A 591 31.83 -29.10 -29.76
N HIS A 592 32.96 -29.49 -30.36
CA HIS A 592 34.20 -29.78 -29.65
C HIS A 592 34.70 -28.56 -28.85
N LEU A 593 34.79 -27.38 -29.50
CA LEU A 593 35.14 -26.12 -28.83
C LEU A 593 34.18 -25.75 -27.69
N THR A 594 32.90 -26.07 -27.83
CA THR A 594 31.88 -25.85 -26.78
C THR A 594 32.15 -26.75 -25.56
N TRP A 595 32.43 -28.03 -25.77
CA TRP A 595 32.77 -28.97 -24.69
C TRP A 595 34.13 -28.66 -24.05
N SER A 596 35.05 -28.02 -24.78
CA SER A 596 36.33 -27.52 -24.24
C SER A 596 36.14 -26.51 -23.12
N LEU A 597 35.05 -25.72 -23.14
CA LEU A 597 34.75 -24.75 -22.08
C LEU A 597 34.50 -25.41 -20.72
N LEU A 598 34.00 -26.65 -20.74
CA LEU A 598 33.75 -27.45 -19.54
C LEU A 598 34.93 -28.37 -19.18
N GLY A 599 36.03 -28.33 -19.93
CA GLY A 599 37.18 -29.21 -19.76
C GLY A 599 36.91 -30.67 -20.16
N LEU A 600 35.83 -30.94 -20.91
CA LEU A 600 35.45 -32.29 -21.33
C LEU A 600 36.02 -32.69 -22.71
N ALA A 601 36.64 -31.74 -23.42
CA ALA A 601 37.21 -31.99 -24.73
C ALA A 601 38.70 -32.36 -24.65
N GLU A 602 39.05 -33.49 -25.25
CA GLU A 602 40.44 -33.94 -25.40
C GLU A 602 41.09 -33.20 -26.58
N VAL A 603 42.31 -32.70 -26.35
CA VAL A 603 43.09 -31.95 -27.35
C VAL A 603 43.56 -32.86 -28.48
N ASP A 604 43.89 -34.12 -28.16
CA ASP A 604 44.45 -35.09 -29.11
C ASP A 604 43.45 -35.43 -30.23
N LYS A 605 42.14 -35.23 -29.99
CA LYS A 605 41.08 -35.43 -31.00
C LYS A 605 41.11 -34.39 -32.14
N LEU A 606 41.75 -33.24 -31.90
CA LEU A 606 41.94 -32.17 -32.90
C LEU A 606 43.25 -32.33 -33.70
N ASP A 607 44.06 -33.36 -33.42
CA ASP A 607 45.34 -33.50 -34.09
C ASP A 607 45.20 -33.84 -35.59
N ALA A 608 46.00 -33.11 -36.36
CA ALA A 608 46.25 -33.28 -37.78
C ALA A 608 47.37 -34.31 -38.02
N THR A 609 47.51 -34.75 -39.26
CA THR A 609 48.53 -35.70 -39.73
C THR A 609 49.87 -35.00 -39.99
N ASP A 610 49.85 -33.73 -40.39
CA ASP A 610 51.04 -32.96 -40.72
C ASP A 610 51.42 -31.97 -39.61
N PHE A 611 52.73 -31.86 -39.36
CA PHE A 611 53.30 -31.00 -38.33
C PHE A 611 52.81 -29.53 -38.37
N PRO A 612 52.75 -28.82 -39.53
CA PRO A 612 52.32 -27.43 -39.55
C PRO A 612 50.83 -27.28 -39.22
N SER A 613 49.94 -28.15 -39.72
CA SER A 613 48.51 -28.07 -39.35
C SER A 613 48.28 -28.38 -37.88
N VAL A 614 48.98 -29.39 -37.31
CA VAL A 614 48.93 -29.67 -35.85
C VAL A 614 49.34 -28.43 -35.06
N PHE A 615 50.43 -27.77 -35.46
CA PHE A 615 50.91 -26.57 -34.80
C PHE A 615 49.87 -25.44 -34.85
N PHE A 616 49.30 -25.14 -36.02
CA PHE A 616 48.31 -24.08 -36.15
C PHE A 616 46.99 -24.40 -35.43
N ILE A 617 46.53 -25.64 -35.47
CA ILE A 617 45.33 -26.06 -34.74
C ILE A 617 45.54 -25.93 -33.23
N ARG A 618 46.65 -26.44 -32.70
CA ARG A 618 46.99 -26.32 -31.27
C ARG A 618 47.21 -24.87 -30.85
N LEU A 619 47.79 -24.03 -31.71
CA LEU A 619 47.95 -22.60 -31.46
C LEU A 619 46.59 -21.89 -31.39
N LEU A 620 45.71 -22.09 -32.39
CA LEU A 620 44.38 -21.50 -32.43
C LEU A 620 43.52 -21.98 -31.27
N TYR A 621 43.61 -23.26 -30.92
CA TYR A 621 42.94 -23.85 -29.77
C TYR A 621 43.46 -23.29 -28.44
N GLY A 622 44.78 -23.15 -28.28
CA GLY A 622 45.38 -22.53 -27.10
C GLY A 622 44.99 -21.06 -26.94
N LEU A 623 44.98 -20.29 -28.04
CA LEU A 623 44.50 -18.91 -28.05
C LEU A 623 43.00 -18.83 -27.70
N PHE A 624 42.18 -19.75 -28.22
CA PHE A 624 40.77 -19.85 -27.87
C PHE A 624 40.58 -20.09 -26.36
N LEU A 625 41.31 -21.03 -25.76
CA LEU A 625 41.21 -21.30 -24.32
C LEU A 625 41.66 -20.11 -23.46
N ILE A 626 42.73 -19.40 -23.84
CA ILE A 626 43.16 -18.18 -23.14
C ILE A 626 42.08 -17.10 -23.22
N MET A 627 41.56 -16.84 -24.42
CA MET A 627 40.55 -15.81 -24.62
C MET A 627 39.24 -16.13 -23.90
N VAL A 628 38.78 -17.37 -23.98
CA VAL A 628 37.46 -17.73 -23.46
C VAL A 628 37.50 -18.12 -21.99
N VAL A 629 38.39 -19.03 -21.58
CA VAL A 629 38.44 -19.54 -20.21
C VAL A 629 39.19 -18.59 -19.27
N VAL A 630 40.32 -18.03 -19.69
CA VAL A 630 41.13 -17.18 -18.80
C VAL A 630 40.60 -15.75 -18.78
N LEU A 631 40.26 -15.16 -19.92
CA LEU A 631 39.80 -13.77 -19.96
C LEU A 631 38.28 -13.66 -19.77
N LEU A 632 37.47 -14.27 -20.65
CA LEU A 632 36.02 -14.04 -20.61
C LEU A 632 35.32 -14.63 -19.39
N VAL A 633 35.67 -15.83 -18.91
CA VAL A 633 35.05 -16.38 -17.70
C VAL A 633 35.38 -15.51 -16.47
N ASN A 634 36.62 -15.05 -16.33
CA ASN A 634 37.00 -14.18 -15.21
C ASN A 634 36.32 -12.80 -15.29
N MET A 635 36.20 -12.23 -16.49
CA MET A 635 35.42 -11.01 -16.71
C MET A 635 33.93 -11.22 -16.42
N MET A 636 33.36 -12.36 -16.82
CA MET A 636 31.97 -12.72 -16.54
C MET A 636 31.74 -12.79 -15.02
N ILE A 637 32.61 -13.46 -14.26
CA ILE A 637 32.50 -13.52 -12.79
C ILE A 637 32.54 -12.11 -12.18
N ALA A 638 33.45 -11.24 -12.63
CA ALA A 638 33.55 -9.88 -12.12
C ALA A 638 32.29 -9.05 -12.40
N LEU A 639 31.77 -9.12 -13.63
CA LEU A 639 30.52 -8.44 -14.00
C LEU A 639 29.33 -9.00 -13.20
N LEU A 640 29.22 -10.32 -13.07
CA LEU A 640 28.15 -10.95 -12.31
C LEU A 640 28.20 -10.59 -10.82
N SER A 641 29.38 -10.43 -10.24
CA SER A 641 29.50 -9.98 -8.84
C SER A 641 28.97 -8.56 -8.65
N ASN A 642 29.30 -7.65 -9.56
CA ASN A 642 28.82 -6.26 -9.50
C ASN A 642 27.31 -6.18 -9.77
N THR A 643 26.84 -6.86 -10.81
CA THR A 643 25.41 -6.97 -11.14
C THR A 643 24.62 -7.62 -10.01
N TYR A 644 25.14 -8.67 -9.36
CA TYR A 644 24.47 -9.32 -8.23
C TYR A 644 24.26 -8.35 -7.08
N GLN A 645 25.28 -7.56 -6.69
CA GLN A 645 25.14 -6.57 -5.62
C GLN A 645 24.08 -5.54 -5.96
N GLN A 646 24.12 -4.98 -7.16
CA GLN A 646 23.15 -3.97 -7.61
C GLN A 646 21.71 -4.50 -7.65
N VAL A 647 21.52 -5.72 -8.17
CA VAL A 647 20.20 -6.34 -8.27
C VAL A 647 19.68 -6.76 -6.90
N GLN A 648 20.55 -7.22 -6.00
CA GLN A 648 20.17 -7.69 -4.67
C GLN A 648 19.55 -6.56 -3.84
N ASP A 649 20.04 -5.33 -3.94
CA ASP A 649 19.50 -4.18 -3.20
C ASP A 649 18.06 -3.85 -3.63
N ASN A 650 17.74 -3.98 -4.91
CA ASN A 650 16.39 -3.76 -5.44
C ASN A 650 15.47 -5.00 -5.35
N SER A 651 16.05 -6.19 -5.15
CA SER A 651 15.34 -7.48 -5.19
C SER A 651 14.20 -7.59 -4.17
N LEU A 652 14.30 -6.92 -3.01
CA LEU A 652 13.26 -6.94 -1.99
C LEU A 652 12.01 -6.17 -2.44
N HIS A 653 12.21 -5.04 -3.11
CA HIS A 653 11.13 -4.24 -3.68
C HIS A 653 10.44 -5.02 -4.81
N GLU A 654 11.21 -5.62 -5.71
CA GLU A 654 10.70 -6.49 -6.79
C GLU A 654 9.95 -7.71 -6.27
N TRP A 655 10.49 -8.38 -5.26
CA TRP A 655 9.84 -9.52 -4.61
C TRP A 655 8.52 -9.12 -3.95
N SER A 656 8.50 -7.97 -3.27
CA SER A 656 7.28 -7.46 -2.63
C SER A 656 6.21 -7.12 -3.67
N PHE A 657 6.63 -6.54 -4.80
CA PHE A 657 5.79 -6.24 -5.95
C PHE A 657 5.18 -7.52 -6.56
N LYS A 658 6.02 -8.50 -6.91
CA LYS A 658 5.57 -9.80 -7.43
C LYS A 658 4.64 -10.53 -6.47
N ARG A 659 4.96 -10.51 -5.17
CA ARG A 659 4.07 -11.05 -4.14
C ARG A 659 2.72 -10.34 -4.10
N ALA A 660 2.65 -9.02 -4.28
CA ALA A 660 1.39 -8.30 -4.32
C ALA A 660 0.51 -8.73 -5.50
N ILE A 661 1.12 -8.96 -6.67
CA ILE A 661 0.45 -9.52 -7.85
C ILE A 661 -0.12 -10.90 -7.50
N ILE A 662 0.69 -11.81 -6.95
CA ILE A 662 0.24 -13.15 -6.54
C ILE A 662 -0.95 -13.05 -5.57
N VAL A 663 -0.85 -12.23 -4.53
CA VAL A 663 -1.93 -12.03 -3.55
C VAL A 663 -3.20 -11.56 -4.24
N ARG A 664 -3.10 -10.63 -5.20
CA ARG A 664 -4.25 -10.10 -5.93
C ARG A 664 -4.85 -11.10 -6.90
N THR A 665 -4.02 -11.83 -7.66
CA THR A 665 -4.46 -12.90 -8.56
C THR A 665 -5.31 -13.91 -7.79
N TYR A 666 -4.76 -14.54 -6.74
CA TYR A 666 -5.50 -15.54 -5.96
C TYR A 666 -6.63 -14.99 -5.10
N SER A 667 -6.71 -13.67 -4.89
CA SER A 667 -7.88 -13.04 -4.25
C SER A 667 -9.06 -12.87 -5.20
N LYS A 668 -8.78 -12.68 -6.50
CA LYS A 668 -9.80 -12.53 -7.56
C LYS A 668 -10.10 -13.88 -8.27
N SER A 669 -9.20 -14.86 -8.22
CA SER A 669 -9.33 -16.16 -8.89
C SER A 669 -10.45 -17.04 -8.32
N HIS A 670 -10.95 -17.95 -9.17
CA HIS A 670 -11.88 -18.99 -8.78
C HIS A 670 -11.24 -19.97 -7.76
N PRO A 671 -11.89 -20.27 -6.61
CA PRO A 671 -11.27 -21.04 -5.54
C PRO A 671 -11.13 -22.56 -5.80
N ILE A 672 -11.72 -23.09 -6.88
CA ILE A 672 -11.70 -24.52 -7.21
C ILE A 672 -10.44 -24.86 -8.03
N PRO A 673 -9.61 -25.81 -7.56
CA PRO A 673 -8.35 -26.14 -8.22
C PRO A 673 -8.55 -27.04 -9.45
N VAL A 674 -7.56 -27.05 -10.35
CA VAL A 674 -7.44 -28.02 -11.45
C VAL A 674 -7.30 -29.44 -10.87
N PRO A 675 -8.00 -30.47 -11.40
CA PRO A 675 -8.81 -30.47 -12.62
C PRO A 675 -10.31 -30.18 -12.43
N PHE A 676 -10.77 -29.97 -11.19
CA PHE A 676 -12.20 -29.83 -10.90
C PHE A 676 -12.83 -28.56 -11.48
N ASN A 677 -12.00 -27.58 -11.86
CA ASN A 677 -12.42 -26.35 -12.52
C ASN A 677 -13.10 -26.58 -13.88
N ILE A 678 -12.87 -27.72 -14.53
CA ILE A 678 -13.50 -28.08 -15.81
C ILE A 678 -15.02 -28.11 -15.70
N LEU A 679 -15.56 -28.53 -14.56
CA LEU A 679 -17.00 -28.58 -14.34
C LEU A 679 -17.54 -27.25 -13.80
N SER A 680 -16.83 -26.63 -12.85
CA SER A 680 -17.36 -25.45 -12.15
C SER A 680 -17.37 -24.18 -13.00
N VAL A 681 -16.32 -23.94 -13.81
CA VAL A 681 -16.18 -22.71 -14.60
C VAL A 681 -17.28 -22.59 -15.67
N PRO A 682 -17.54 -23.61 -16.52
CA PRO A 682 -18.63 -23.54 -17.50
C PRO A 682 -20.00 -23.43 -16.84
N LEU A 683 -20.25 -24.12 -15.73
CA LEU A 683 -21.53 -24.03 -15.01
C LEU A 683 -21.81 -22.62 -14.49
N MET A 684 -20.82 -21.91 -13.96
CA MET A 684 -21.00 -20.51 -13.52
C MET A 684 -21.17 -19.56 -14.70
N LEU A 685 -20.45 -19.75 -15.80
CA LEU A 685 -20.63 -18.95 -17.01
C LEU A 685 -22.02 -19.13 -17.60
N LEU A 686 -22.50 -20.38 -17.70
CA LEU A 686 -23.86 -20.70 -18.13
C LEU A 686 -24.88 -20.09 -17.16
N TRP A 687 -24.68 -20.21 -15.85
CA TRP A 687 -25.58 -19.60 -14.86
C TRP A 687 -25.69 -18.07 -15.03
N ASN A 688 -24.57 -17.38 -15.23
CA ASN A 688 -24.54 -15.93 -15.46
C ASN A 688 -25.18 -15.52 -16.80
N ILE A 689 -25.16 -16.39 -17.81
CA ILE A 689 -25.81 -16.17 -19.11
C ILE A 689 -27.33 -16.43 -19.03
N PHE A 690 -27.75 -17.49 -18.34
CA PHE A 690 -29.16 -17.91 -18.24
C PHE A 690 -29.96 -17.16 -17.16
N TYR A 691 -29.30 -16.72 -16.09
CA TYR A 691 -29.88 -15.87 -15.05
C TYR A 691 -29.09 -14.58 -14.93
N PRO A 692 -29.23 -13.64 -15.89
CA PRO A 692 -28.71 -12.29 -15.73
C PRO A 692 -29.54 -11.58 -14.66
N CYS A 693 -29.27 -11.85 -13.38
CA CYS A 693 -29.89 -11.12 -12.29
C CYS A 693 -29.50 -9.65 -12.40
N CYS A 694 -30.49 -8.79 -12.66
CA CYS A 694 -30.39 -7.33 -12.76
C CYS A 694 -30.03 -6.61 -11.44
N THR A 695 -29.24 -7.21 -10.54
CA THR A 695 -29.05 -6.70 -9.16
C THR A 695 -27.58 -6.55 -8.73
N SER A 696 -26.65 -6.21 -9.63
CA SER A 696 -25.26 -5.94 -9.18
C SER A 696 -24.47 -4.83 -9.87
N SER A 697 -24.91 -4.28 -11.01
CA SER A 697 -24.12 -3.22 -11.68
C SER A 697 -24.32 -1.83 -11.08
N GLU A 698 -25.54 -1.50 -10.62
CA GLU A 698 -25.82 -0.20 -9.99
C GLU A 698 -25.30 -0.11 -8.55
N THR A 699 -25.40 -1.18 -7.76
CA THR A 699 -24.86 -1.25 -6.39
C THR A 699 -23.32 -1.20 -6.38
N ARG A 700 -22.64 -1.87 -7.31
CA ARG A 700 -21.17 -1.79 -7.46
C ARG A 700 -20.68 -0.40 -7.85
N GLY A 701 -21.43 0.34 -8.67
CA GLY A 701 -21.06 1.68 -9.10
C GLY A 701 -21.16 2.73 -7.97
N LEU A 702 -22.17 2.61 -7.11
CA LEU A 702 -22.36 3.48 -5.95
C LEU A 702 -21.34 3.20 -4.83
N ASP A 703 -21.00 1.94 -4.59
CA ASP A 703 -19.97 1.52 -3.62
C ASP A 703 -18.56 2.03 -4.01
N GLU A 704 -18.18 1.95 -5.29
CA GLU A 704 -16.88 2.48 -5.76
C GLU A 704 -16.75 4.01 -5.63
N GLU A 705 -17.82 4.76 -5.91
CA GLU A 705 -17.82 6.22 -5.80
C GLU A 705 -17.67 6.66 -4.32
N GLY A 706 -18.38 5.95 -3.43
CA GLY A 706 -18.29 6.11 -1.98
C GLY A 706 -16.90 5.83 -1.41
N ARG A 707 -16.32 4.66 -1.72
CA ARG A 707 -14.95 4.30 -1.34
C ARG A 707 -13.92 5.31 -1.81
N ARG A 708 -14.11 5.87 -3.01
CA ARG A 708 -13.26 6.94 -3.56
C ARG A 708 -13.40 8.26 -2.78
N GLY A 709 -14.61 8.58 -2.32
CA GLY A 709 -14.88 9.71 -1.43
C GLY A 709 -14.09 9.60 -0.12
N THR A 710 -14.18 8.44 0.55
CA THR A 710 -13.42 8.14 1.78
C THR A 710 -11.91 8.24 1.55
N LEU A 711 -11.40 7.65 0.46
CA LEU A 711 -9.98 7.74 0.10
C LEU A 711 -9.51 9.19 -0.07
N ASN A 712 -10.31 10.04 -0.74
CA ASN A 712 -9.95 11.45 -0.93
C ASN A 712 -9.87 12.22 0.40
N LYS A 713 -10.77 11.96 1.36
CA LYS A 713 -10.71 12.56 2.70
C LYS A 713 -9.45 12.11 3.44
N LEU A 714 -9.12 10.82 3.40
CA LEU A 714 -7.90 10.27 4.01
C LEU A 714 -6.64 10.87 3.42
N VAL A 715 -6.57 10.99 2.09
CA VAL A 715 -5.42 11.58 1.39
C VAL A 715 -5.20 13.01 1.85
N LYS A 716 -6.25 13.83 1.95
CA LYS A 716 -6.14 15.21 2.48
C LYS A 716 -5.60 15.25 3.92
N LYS A 717 -6.01 14.30 4.76
CA LYS A 717 -5.52 14.17 6.14
C LYS A 717 -4.03 13.80 6.18
N LEU A 718 -3.60 12.87 5.31
CA LEU A 718 -2.20 12.47 5.19
C LEU A 718 -1.33 13.57 4.60
N GLU A 719 -1.82 14.28 3.57
CA GLU A 719 -1.16 15.43 2.95
C GLU A 719 -0.91 16.54 3.97
N ARG A 720 -1.89 16.85 4.83
CA ARG A 720 -1.71 17.81 5.92
C ARG A 720 -0.57 17.40 6.85
N ARG A 721 -0.56 16.14 7.33
CA ARG A 721 0.52 15.63 8.19
C ARG A 721 1.88 15.61 7.51
N TYR A 722 1.90 15.37 6.19
CA TYR A 722 3.13 15.42 5.41
C TYR A 722 3.67 16.86 5.36
N ILE A 723 2.83 17.85 5.04
CA ILE A 723 3.21 19.27 4.97
C ILE A 723 3.67 19.78 6.34
N GLU A 724 2.98 19.42 7.42
CA GLU A 724 3.38 19.74 8.80
C GLU A 724 4.83 19.28 9.09
N LYS A 725 5.27 18.17 8.51
CA LYS A 725 6.59 17.57 8.74
C LYS A 725 7.68 18.03 7.76
N TYR A 726 7.39 17.98 6.46
CA TYR A 726 8.36 18.21 5.37
C TYR A 726 8.12 19.51 4.60
N GLY A 727 6.92 20.09 4.69
CA GLY A 727 6.55 21.30 3.95
C GLY A 727 6.27 21.00 2.50
N TYR A 728 6.65 21.94 1.64
CA TYR A 728 6.56 21.79 0.19
C TYR A 728 7.83 21.17 -0.42
N GLU A 729 8.76 20.70 0.41
CA GLU A 729 9.97 20.01 -0.02
C GLU A 729 9.79 18.49 -0.03
N PHE A 730 10.55 17.83 -0.93
CA PHE A 730 10.67 16.37 -0.91
C PHE A 730 11.48 15.92 0.31
N PRO A 731 11.14 14.79 0.93
CA PRO A 731 12.02 14.20 1.92
C PRO A 731 13.38 13.91 1.28
N LEU A 732 14.45 14.10 2.05
CA LEU A 732 15.79 13.70 1.62
C LEU A 732 15.78 12.21 1.26
N THR A 733 16.46 11.84 0.17
CA THR A 733 16.69 10.44 -0.17
C THR A 733 17.63 9.78 0.84
N GLU A 734 17.55 8.46 1.04
CA GLU A 734 18.40 7.73 2.02
C GLU A 734 19.90 8.05 1.91
N GLU A 735 20.43 8.17 0.69
CA GLU A 735 21.82 8.61 0.44
C GLU A 735 22.10 10.00 1.00
N ARG A 736 21.23 10.98 0.68
CA ARG A 736 21.36 12.36 1.16
C ARG A 736 21.13 12.47 2.67
N LYS A 737 20.30 11.60 3.26
CA LYS A 737 20.11 11.54 4.72
C LYS A 737 21.42 11.20 5.41
N MET A 738 22.16 10.21 4.91
CA MET A 738 23.44 9.80 5.50
C MET A 738 24.49 10.91 5.37
N ASP A 739 24.63 11.51 4.19
CA ASP A 739 25.54 12.64 3.98
C ASP A 739 25.19 13.86 4.85
N HIS A 740 23.90 14.14 5.00
CA HIS A 740 23.40 15.20 5.86
C HIS A 740 23.67 14.92 7.34
N LEU A 741 23.49 13.68 7.81
CA LEU A 741 23.81 13.27 9.18
C LEU A 741 25.31 13.32 9.47
N VAL A 742 26.14 12.92 8.51
CA VAL A 742 27.61 13.02 8.61
C VAL A 742 28.06 14.48 8.67
N ARG A 743 27.42 15.37 7.89
CA ARG A 743 27.68 16.82 7.95
C ARG A 743 27.13 17.48 9.23
N GLN A 744 26.02 16.99 9.78
CA GLN A 744 25.38 17.53 10.99
C GLN A 744 25.69 16.71 12.27
N ASN A 745 26.95 16.37 12.51
CA ASN A 745 27.34 15.69 13.76
C ASN A 745 26.83 16.48 15.01
N GLU A 746 26.32 15.77 16.01
CA GLU A 746 25.66 16.30 17.23
C GLU A 746 26.50 17.37 17.94
N GLY A 747 27.82 17.21 17.94
CA GLY A 747 28.77 18.20 18.50
C GLY A 747 28.78 19.53 17.74
N GLY A 748 28.80 19.48 16.41
CA GLY A 748 28.70 20.67 15.56
C GLY A 748 27.34 21.35 15.73
N ARG A 749 26.26 20.58 15.84
CA ARG A 749 24.90 21.10 16.06
C ARG A 749 24.79 21.91 17.36
N LYS A 750 25.37 21.41 18.46
CA LYS A 750 25.39 22.10 19.75
C LYS A 750 26.21 23.40 19.69
N MET A 751 27.38 23.35 19.05
CA MET A 751 28.25 24.51 18.88
C MET A 751 27.58 25.61 18.04
N THR A 752 26.99 25.25 16.90
CA THR A 752 26.25 26.20 16.05
C THR A 752 25.06 26.82 16.80
N ASN A 753 24.28 26.02 17.53
CA ASN A 753 23.15 26.55 18.31
C ASN A 753 23.60 27.52 19.41
N GLN A 754 24.76 27.29 20.04
CA GLN A 754 25.34 28.22 21.02
C GLN A 754 25.79 29.52 20.36
N ILE A 755 26.53 29.45 19.25
CA ILE A 755 26.96 30.64 18.49
C ILE A 755 25.76 31.45 18.03
N VAL A 756 24.76 30.79 17.45
CA VAL A 756 23.52 31.44 16.99
C VAL A 756 22.80 32.12 18.16
N ARG A 757 22.75 31.48 19.35
CA ARG A 757 22.15 32.08 20.55
C ARG A 757 22.88 33.36 20.96
N GLU A 758 24.21 33.37 20.96
CA GLU A 758 25.02 34.56 21.30
C GLU A 758 24.86 35.68 20.26
N VAL A 759 24.91 35.35 18.96
CA VAL A 759 24.76 36.33 17.87
C VAL A 759 23.35 36.91 17.83
N PHE A 760 22.33 36.08 18.01
CA PHE A 760 20.93 36.52 18.00
C PHE A 760 20.63 37.48 19.17
N GLN A 761 21.34 37.33 20.31
CA GLN A 761 21.23 38.23 21.46
C GLN A 761 21.89 39.60 21.23
N THR A 762 23.07 39.64 20.58
CA THR A 762 23.83 40.89 20.41
C THR A 762 23.28 41.77 19.29
N HIS A 763 22.68 41.17 18.26
CA HIS A 763 22.12 41.89 17.12
C HIS A 763 20.78 42.56 17.50
N GLY A 764 20.67 43.88 17.32
CA GLY A 764 19.42 44.64 17.54
C GLY A 764 19.15 45.15 18.97
N ASN A 765 19.90 44.72 20.00
CA ASN A 765 19.60 45.04 21.41
C ASN A 765 20.79 45.75 22.11
N LYS A 766 20.76 47.08 22.25
CA LYS A 766 21.84 47.85 22.95
C LYS A 766 21.68 47.87 24.47
N ALA A 767 20.51 47.50 25.00
CA ALA A 767 20.27 47.39 26.43
C ALA A 767 19.88 45.95 26.76
N LYS A 768 20.56 45.32 27.73
CA LYS A 768 20.23 43.98 28.29
C LYS A 768 18.83 43.91 28.98
N LYS A 769 17.91 44.83 28.68
CA LYS A 769 16.67 45.08 29.44
C LYS A 769 15.37 44.60 28.79
N LEU A 770 15.34 44.32 27.47
CA LEU A 770 14.12 43.86 26.80
C LEU A 770 14.24 42.38 26.42
N ALA A 771 13.35 41.57 26.99
CA ALA A 771 13.18 40.13 26.83
C ALA A 771 14.30 39.22 27.39
N PHE A 772 14.60 39.31 28.69
CA PHE A 772 15.52 38.38 29.36
C PHE A 772 14.89 37.69 30.57
N GLY A 773 14.82 36.35 30.51
CA GLY A 773 14.42 35.49 31.62
C GLY A 773 12.91 35.19 31.66
N GLN A 774 12.53 34.25 32.52
CA GLN A 774 11.15 33.80 32.70
C GLN A 774 10.17 34.95 32.97
N SER A 775 10.62 36.02 33.66
CA SER A 775 9.79 37.19 34.00
C SER A 775 9.41 38.08 32.81
N ALA A 776 10.08 37.93 31.66
CA ALA A 776 9.74 38.67 30.45
C ALA A 776 8.53 38.09 29.70
N TRP A 777 8.17 36.86 30.00
CA TRP A 777 7.06 36.13 29.38
C TRP A 777 5.93 36.00 30.39
N ASP A 778 4.69 36.07 29.92
CA ASP A 778 3.52 35.71 30.72
C ASP A 778 3.60 34.22 31.10
N ASN A 779 2.82 33.74 32.07
CA ASN A 779 2.88 32.37 32.59
C ASN A 779 2.59 31.32 31.50
N SER A 780 3.61 31.00 30.71
CA SER A 780 3.54 30.25 29.45
C SER A 780 3.55 28.76 29.75
N GLN A 781 2.43 28.26 30.29
CA GLN A 781 2.28 26.87 30.66
C GLN A 781 2.55 25.93 29.46
N GLY A 782 3.33 24.87 29.65
CA GLY A 782 3.74 23.96 28.58
C GLY A 782 4.94 24.41 27.71
N ILE A 783 5.54 25.58 27.98
CA ILE A 783 6.74 26.10 27.29
C ILE A 783 7.82 26.47 28.32
N ALA A 784 9.02 25.92 28.17
CA ALA A 784 10.19 26.32 28.96
C ALA A 784 10.87 27.56 28.37
N VAL A 785 11.19 28.54 29.22
CA VAL A 785 11.88 29.77 28.83
C VAL A 785 13.28 29.79 29.46
N ASP A 786 14.32 29.91 28.63
CA ASP A 786 15.71 30.10 29.03
C ASP A 786 16.30 31.34 28.32
N GLY A 787 16.17 32.50 28.96
CA GLY A 787 16.56 33.78 28.35
C GLY A 787 15.66 34.12 27.16
N CYS A 788 16.22 34.12 25.95
CA CYS A 788 15.49 34.26 24.69
C CYS A 788 15.10 32.92 24.03
N LEU A 789 15.52 31.78 24.60
CA LEU A 789 15.22 30.44 24.09
C LEU A 789 13.89 29.94 24.65
N LEU A 790 12.96 29.63 23.76
CA LEU A 790 11.71 28.95 24.08
C LEU A 790 11.79 27.51 23.61
N THR A 791 11.48 26.57 24.51
CA THR A 791 11.44 25.13 24.22
C THR A 791 10.06 24.58 24.55
N TYR A 792 9.42 23.95 23.57
CA TYR A 792 8.12 23.34 23.78
C TYR A 792 8.24 22.06 24.62
N LEU A 793 7.53 22.00 25.75
CA LEU A 793 7.50 20.85 26.66
C LEU A 793 6.24 19.98 26.46
N GLY A 794 5.12 20.61 26.11
CA GLY A 794 3.86 19.93 25.82
C GLY A 794 2.85 19.88 26.97
N PRO A 795 1.68 19.23 26.75
CA PRO A 795 0.54 19.29 27.66
C PRO A 795 0.80 18.70 29.03
N ASP A 796 1.72 17.73 29.12
CA ASP A 796 2.08 17.13 30.41
C ASP A 796 2.74 18.14 31.36
N PHE A 797 3.23 19.28 30.86
CA PHE A 797 3.84 20.37 31.64
C PHE A 797 2.95 21.62 31.72
N CYS A 798 1.66 21.48 31.39
CA CYS A 798 0.65 22.55 31.52
C CYS A 798 -0.34 22.21 32.64
N GLU A 799 -0.49 23.10 33.62
CA GLU A 799 -1.38 22.88 34.76
C GLU A 799 -2.86 22.90 34.34
N LYS A 800 -3.26 23.84 33.47
CA LYS A 800 -4.62 23.88 32.91
C LYS A 800 -4.98 22.61 32.16
N CYS A 801 -4.05 22.03 31.38
CA CYS A 801 -4.27 20.75 30.70
C CYS A 801 -4.47 19.57 31.67
N ARG A 802 -3.81 19.61 32.85
CA ARG A 802 -3.95 18.58 33.88
C ARG A 802 -5.27 18.73 34.64
N GLU A 803 -5.73 19.95 34.88
CA GLU A 803 -6.97 20.26 35.61
C GLU A 803 -8.22 20.04 34.74
N ASP A 804 -8.23 20.51 33.49
CA ASP A 804 -9.39 20.43 32.60
C ASP A 804 -9.61 19.03 31.97
N GLY A 805 -8.65 18.11 32.14
CA GLY A 805 -8.64 16.79 31.50
C GLY A 805 -8.51 16.81 29.96
N LYS A 806 -8.51 17.99 29.33
CA LYS A 806 -8.30 18.20 27.90
C LYS A 806 -6.81 18.45 27.61
N ARG A 807 -6.15 17.45 27.00
CA ARG A 807 -4.75 17.54 26.54
C ARG A 807 -4.64 18.31 25.22
N THR A 808 -4.70 19.63 25.26
CA THR A 808 -4.49 20.48 24.08
C THR A 808 -3.03 20.37 23.62
N LYS A 809 -2.81 20.21 22.31
CA LYS A 809 -1.45 20.03 21.76
C LYS A 809 -0.73 21.34 21.51
N ILE A 810 -1.42 22.48 21.50
CA ILE A 810 -0.82 23.77 21.17
C ILE A 810 -0.68 24.58 22.46
N HIS A 811 0.51 25.16 22.64
CA HIS A 811 0.80 26.08 23.74
C HIS A 811 1.42 27.35 23.17
N SER A 812 1.08 28.47 23.78
CA SER A 812 1.49 29.80 23.33
C SER A 812 2.21 30.55 24.44
N ALA A 813 3.23 31.31 24.07
CA ALA A 813 3.98 32.20 24.94
C ALA A 813 3.74 33.65 24.51
N LYS A 814 3.21 34.46 25.43
CA LYS A 814 2.97 35.90 25.26
C LYS A 814 4.12 36.66 25.90
N LEU A 815 4.68 37.63 25.19
CA LEU A 815 5.70 38.52 25.74
C LEU A 815 5.03 39.67 26.51
N ASN A 816 5.50 39.98 27.72
CA ASN A 816 4.91 41.03 28.57
C ASN A 816 5.20 42.46 28.06
N SER A 817 6.14 42.62 27.13
CA SER A 817 6.46 43.91 26.49
C SER A 817 5.57 44.10 25.26
N PRO A 818 4.67 45.10 25.23
CA PRO A 818 3.79 45.35 24.09
C PRO A 818 4.57 45.96 22.91
N PHE A 819 3.98 45.89 21.71
CA PHE A 819 4.45 46.63 20.55
C PHE A 819 4.30 48.14 20.79
N THR A 820 5.32 48.91 20.40
CA THR A 820 5.33 50.37 20.49
C THR A 820 5.98 50.96 19.24
N GLU A 821 5.86 52.28 19.04
CA GLU A 821 6.58 52.97 17.96
C GLU A 821 8.10 52.81 18.02
N GLU A 822 8.67 52.64 19.22
CA GLU A 822 10.11 52.42 19.42
C GLU A 822 10.51 50.96 19.17
N THR A 823 9.62 50.02 19.51
CA THR A 823 9.83 48.57 19.33
C THR A 823 8.67 47.94 18.54
N PRO A 824 8.56 48.21 17.23
CA PRO A 824 7.43 47.76 16.42
C PRO A 824 7.56 46.31 15.93
N ARG A 825 8.74 45.69 16.07
CA ARG A 825 9.04 44.38 15.45
C ARG A 825 9.41 43.31 16.47
N PHE A 826 8.83 42.12 16.28
CA PHE A 826 9.09 40.90 17.03
C PHE A 826 9.69 39.85 16.10
N GLU A 827 10.87 39.33 16.44
CA GLU A 827 11.63 38.36 15.65
C GLU A 827 11.70 37.01 16.36
N VAL A 828 11.54 35.94 15.60
CA VAL A 828 11.67 34.55 16.06
C VAL A 828 12.59 33.78 15.10
N LEU A 829 13.64 33.16 15.62
CA LEU A 829 14.57 32.32 14.85
C LEU A 829 14.34 30.85 15.20
N ILE A 830 14.13 30.00 14.19
CA ILE A 830 13.82 28.58 14.38
C ILE A 830 15.12 27.78 14.60
N GLN A 831 15.38 27.34 15.83
CA GLN A 831 16.54 26.49 16.14
C GLN A 831 16.27 24.99 16.00
N GLY A 832 15.01 24.59 16.19
CA GLY A 832 14.58 23.20 16.11
C GLY A 832 13.10 23.12 15.79
N THR A 833 12.75 22.18 14.92
CA THR A 833 11.39 21.99 14.40
C THR A 833 10.69 20.77 15.00
N GLY A 834 11.38 19.94 15.80
CA GLY A 834 10.78 18.75 16.40
C GLY A 834 10.27 17.73 15.37
N GLU A 835 9.27 16.94 15.76
CA GLU A 835 8.59 15.96 14.88
C GLU A 835 7.59 16.60 13.89
N GLY A 836 7.13 17.83 14.15
CA GLY A 836 6.23 18.60 13.30
C GLY A 836 6.39 20.11 13.53
N ARG A 837 6.28 20.90 12.46
CA ARG A 837 6.66 22.33 12.43
C ARG A 837 5.58 23.29 12.89
N ILE A 838 4.72 22.88 13.81
CA ILE A 838 3.59 23.69 14.28
C ILE A 838 4.15 24.85 15.10
N ILE A 839 4.44 25.95 14.41
CA ILE A 839 4.93 27.21 14.95
C ILE A 839 4.05 28.30 14.34
N ALA A 840 3.58 29.23 15.16
CA ALA A 840 2.89 30.40 14.67
C ALA A 840 3.36 31.63 15.45
N LEU A 841 3.42 32.77 14.78
CA LEU A 841 3.66 34.05 15.43
C LEU A 841 2.56 35.04 15.10
N GLY A 842 2.33 36.02 15.96
CA GLY A 842 1.28 36.98 15.69
C GLY A 842 1.15 38.07 16.73
N VAL A 843 -0.01 38.70 16.69
CA VAL A 843 -0.39 39.82 17.56
C VAL A 843 -1.67 39.47 18.29
N LEU A 844 -1.71 39.83 19.58
CA LEU A 844 -2.81 39.54 20.48
C LEU A 844 -3.24 40.79 21.27
N ASN A 845 -4.54 40.93 21.52
CA ASN A 845 -5.13 41.90 22.46
C ASN A 845 -5.13 41.32 23.90
N GLU A 846 -5.41 42.12 24.94
CA GLU A 846 -5.18 41.80 26.37
C GLU A 846 -5.68 40.40 26.84
N ASP A 847 -6.77 39.88 26.26
CA ASP A 847 -7.33 38.56 26.58
C ASP A 847 -6.55 37.40 25.90
N PHE A 848 -5.72 36.71 26.69
CA PHE A 848 -4.85 35.63 26.22
C PHE A 848 -5.27 34.23 26.72
N ASP A 849 -5.54 33.31 25.79
CA ASP A 849 -5.62 31.88 26.08
C ASP A 849 -4.36 31.17 25.55
N CYS A 850 -3.59 30.58 26.48
CA CYS A 850 -2.35 29.87 26.17
C CYS A 850 -2.55 28.63 25.28
N HIS A 851 -3.77 28.11 25.13
CA HIS A 851 -4.07 26.99 24.24
C HIS A 851 -4.55 27.41 22.84
N LYS A 852 -4.62 28.72 22.55
CA LYS A 852 -4.99 29.25 21.23
C LYS A 852 -3.78 29.69 20.44
N ILE A 853 -3.82 29.41 19.14
CA ILE A 853 -2.85 29.86 18.15
C ILE A 853 -3.28 31.25 17.63
N PRO A 854 -2.35 32.18 17.33
CA PRO A 854 -2.70 33.50 16.83
C PRO A 854 -3.50 33.41 15.52
N GLY A 855 -4.50 34.28 15.37
CA GLY A 855 -5.45 34.28 14.24
C GLY A 855 -6.72 33.44 14.46
N CYS A 856 -6.80 32.64 15.53
CA CYS A 856 -7.99 31.85 15.89
C CYS A 856 -8.99 32.63 16.77
N GLY A 857 -8.58 33.73 17.40
CA GLY A 857 -9.42 34.60 18.23
C GLY A 857 -9.82 35.89 17.52
N ILE A 858 -10.98 36.45 17.88
CA ILE A 858 -11.41 37.79 17.43
C ILE A 858 -10.36 38.82 17.90
N GLY A 859 -9.95 39.73 17.01
CA GLY A 859 -8.93 40.74 17.32
C GLY A 859 -7.49 40.21 17.38
N THR A 860 -7.22 39.04 16.77
CA THR A 860 -5.86 38.46 16.66
C THR A 860 -5.52 38.21 15.20
N VAL A 861 -4.24 38.32 14.83
CA VAL A 861 -3.72 37.89 13.52
C VAL A 861 -2.50 37.02 13.73
N GLY A 862 -2.33 36.01 12.89
CA GLY A 862 -1.22 35.07 13.03
C GLY A 862 -0.70 34.55 11.71
N TYR A 863 0.61 34.42 11.64
CA TYR A 863 1.33 33.74 10.56
C TYR A 863 1.73 32.35 11.04
N HIS A 864 1.17 31.32 10.42
CA HIS A 864 1.41 29.91 10.71
C HIS A 864 2.45 29.40 9.72
N VAL A 865 3.61 29.00 10.22
CA VAL A 865 4.78 28.73 9.36
C VAL A 865 4.86 27.28 8.89
N ASP A 866 4.07 26.38 9.46
CA ASP A 866 3.93 24.99 9.03
C ASP A 866 3.22 24.87 7.68
N ASP A 867 2.14 25.61 7.49
CA ASP A 867 1.34 25.60 6.26
C ASP A 867 1.46 26.87 5.41
N GLY A 868 2.20 27.88 5.91
CA GLY A 868 2.48 29.12 5.21
C GLY A 868 1.27 30.02 5.05
N LYS A 869 0.31 29.93 5.99
CA LYS A 869 -0.92 30.72 5.96
C LYS A 869 -0.90 31.88 6.93
N ILE A 870 -1.59 32.95 6.54
CA ILE A 870 -1.92 34.07 7.42
C ILE A 870 -3.39 33.97 7.79
N PHE A 871 -3.67 34.00 9.09
CA PHE A 871 -5.00 33.93 9.69
C PHE A 871 -5.40 35.28 10.28
N GLU A 872 -6.63 35.70 9.98
CA GLU A 872 -7.24 36.93 10.49
C GLU A 872 -8.40 36.58 11.43
N GLY A 873 -8.47 37.26 12.58
CA GLY A 873 -9.44 36.96 13.63
C GLY A 873 -10.89 37.09 13.13
N GLY A 874 -11.65 35.99 13.22
CA GLY A 874 -13.07 35.94 12.85
C GLY A 874 -13.46 34.72 11.99
N TYR A 875 -12.52 34.09 11.29
CA TYR A 875 -12.78 32.90 10.45
C TYR A 875 -11.66 31.86 10.60
N PRO A 876 -11.71 30.97 11.61
CA PRO A 876 -10.64 29.99 11.87
C PRO A 876 -10.46 28.93 10.77
N GLU A 877 -11.40 28.81 9.83
CA GLU A 877 -11.41 27.73 8.84
C GLU A 877 -10.76 28.07 7.49
N VAL A 878 -10.46 29.35 7.20
CA VAL A 878 -9.95 29.79 5.90
C VAL A 878 -8.78 30.77 6.06
N GLY A 879 -7.61 30.26 6.46
CA GLY A 879 -6.36 31.03 6.39
C GLY A 879 -5.96 31.32 4.94
N ARG A 880 -5.34 32.47 4.69
CA ARG A 880 -4.84 32.87 3.36
C ARG A 880 -3.47 32.24 3.12
N GLU A 881 -3.39 31.31 2.16
CA GLU A 881 -2.14 30.65 1.73
C GLU A 881 -1.26 31.60 0.92
N ILE A 882 0.03 31.62 1.25
CA ILE A 882 1.03 32.44 0.59
C ILE A 882 2.16 31.54 0.09
N GLU A 883 2.45 31.61 -1.22
CA GLU A 883 3.50 30.81 -1.84
C GLU A 883 4.88 31.17 -1.27
N GLY A 884 5.65 30.18 -0.85
CA GLY A 884 6.99 30.39 -0.30
C GLY A 884 7.02 30.85 1.17
N ALA A 885 5.87 31.01 1.83
CA ALA A 885 5.79 31.45 3.22
C ALA A 885 5.91 30.30 4.25
N VAL A 886 6.55 29.17 3.92
CA VAL A 886 6.81 28.09 4.88
C VAL A 886 8.23 28.24 5.44
N ALA A 887 8.39 28.13 6.76
CA ALA A 887 9.69 28.31 7.42
C ALA A 887 10.31 26.99 7.88
N TYR A 888 11.65 26.95 7.88
CA TYR A 888 12.48 25.81 8.23
C TYR A 888 13.46 26.17 9.35
N ARG A 889 14.17 25.15 9.85
CA ARG A 889 15.24 25.37 10.82
C ARG A 889 16.31 26.29 10.23
N GLY A 890 16.64 27.35 10.95
CA GLY A 890 17.57 28.39 10.53
C GLY A 890 16.89 29.65 10.00
N ASP A 891 15.60 29.59 9.68
CA ASP A 891 14.86 30.74 9.17
C ASP A 891 14.47 31.70 10.28
N LEU A 892 14.56 32.99 9.96
CA LEU A 892 14.15 34.12 10.78
C LEU A 892 12.77 34.60 10.34
N ILE A 893 11.78 34.47 11.21
CA ILE A 893 10.42 34.94 10.98
C ILE A 893 10.16 36.16 11.85
N ALA A 894 9.40 37.14 11.36
CA ALA A 894 9.10 38.32 12.15
C ALA A 894 7.69 38.86 11.89
N CYS A 895 7.15 39.52 12.92
CA CYS A 895 5.91 40.27 12.88
C CYS A 895 6.20 41.71 13.27
N GLU A 896 5.73 42.65 12.47
CA GLU A 896 5.93 44.09 12.67
C GLU A 896 4.59 44.82 12.62
N VAL A 897 4.35 45.68 13.61
CA VAL A 897 3.14 46.50 13.70
C VAL A 897 3.45 47.89 13.14
N ASP A 898 2.72 48.30 12.11
CA ASP A 898 2.91 49.60 11.48
C ASP A 898 2.05 50.66 12.16
N PHE A 899 2.69 51.48 13.02
CA PHE A 899 2.05 52.57 13.74
C PHE A 899 1.93 53.86 12.93
N LYS A 900 2.40 53.92 11.67
CA LYS A 900 2.41 55.16 10.87
C LYS A 900 1.05 55.51 10.27
N GLU A 901 0.23 54.52 9.93
CA GLU A 901 -1.09 54.69 9.31
C GLU A 901 -2.12 53.77 9.98
N VAL A 902 -3.16 54.36 10.59
CA VAL A 902 -4.29 53.63 11.19
C VAL A 902 -5.60 53.99 10.45
N PRO A 903 -5.78 53.53 9.21
CA PRO A 903 -7.02 53.75 8.47
C PRO A 903 -8.18 52.97 9.11
N ASP A 904 -9.33 53.61 9.27
CA ASP A 904 -10.60 52.98 9.70
C ASP A 904 -10.55 52.18 11.02
N GLY A 905 -9.73 52.60 11.98
CA GLY A 905 -9.63 51.94 13.29
C GLY A 905 -8.99 50.55 13.24
N LYS A 906 -8.21 50.26 12.19
CA LYS A 906 -7.42 49.03 12.07
C LYS A 906 -5.94 49.37 11.89
N ILE A 907 -5.08 48.59 12.54
CA ILE A 907 -3.62 48.71 12.44
C ILE A 907 -3.07 47.59 11.57
N SER A 908 -2.10 47.92 10.70
CA SER A 908 -1.48 46.95 9.80
C SER A 908 -0.41 46.14 10.53
N VAL A 909 -0.43 44.83 10.31
CA VAL A 909 0.55 43.87 10.81
C VAL A 909 1.26 43.22 9.62
N LEU A 910 2.56 43.41 9.54
CA LEU A 910 3.44 42.92 8.50
C LEU A 910 4.15 41.64 8.99
N PHE A 911 4.12 40.59 8.18
CA PHE A 911 4.89 39.37 8.41
C PHE A 911 6.05 39.27 7.41
N SER A 912 7.21 38.85 7.91
CA SER A 912 8.40 38.62 7.08
C SER A 912 9.06 37.27 7.36
N LEU A 913 9.68 36.71 6.32
CA LEU A 913 10.50 35.50 6.37
C LEU A 913 11.86 35.83 5.78
N ASN A 914 12.93 35.62 6.55
CA ASN A 914 14.32 35.93 6.18
C ASN A 914 14.53 37.37 5.68
N GLY A 915 13.72 38.32 6.17
CA GLY A 915 13.79 39.74 5.80
C GLY A 915 12.95 40.14 4.58
N GLU A 916 12.37 39.18 3.86
CA GLU A 916 11.41 39.42 2.79
C GLU A 916 9.98 39.49 3.36
N GLU A 917 9.17 40.45 2.90
CA GLU A 917 7.76 40.56 3.26
C GLU A 917 6.97 39.38 2.66
N VAL A 918 6.36 38.55 3.52
CA VAL A 918 5.51 37.43 3.08
C VAL A 918 4.05 37.84 2.99
N GLY A 919 3.58 38.75 3.84
CA GLY A 919 2.22 39.27 3.72
C GLY A 919 1.84 40.25 4.82
N ARG A 920 0.74 40.97 4.59
CA ARG A 920 0.14 41.91 5.53
C ARG A 920 -1.25 41.46 5.96
N SER A 921 -1.60 41.78 7.18
CA SER A 921 -2.94 41.65 7.74
C SER A 921 -3.28 42.88 8.57
N SER A 922 -4.49 42.96 9.10
CA SER A 922 -4.92 44.08 9.92
C SER A 922 -5.67 43.61 11.15
N VAL A 923 -5.48 44.29 12.28
CA VAL A 923 -6.16 44.03 13.55
C VAL A 923 -6.97 45.27 13.93
N GLU A 924 -8.15 45.09 14.49
CA GLU A 924 -8.92 46.20 15.08
C GLU A 924 -8.12 46.83 16.23
N TYR A 925 -7.94 48.14 16.17
CA TYR A 925 -7.07 48.86 17.08
C TYR A 925 -7.69 50.19 17.50
N ASN A 926 -7.85 50.35 18.81
CA ASN A 926 -8.20 51.62 19.44
C ASN A 926 -6.99 52.14 20.22
N SER A 927 -6.81 53.46 20.32
CA SER A 927 -5.66 54.10 20.98
C SER A 927 -5.50 53.79 22.48
N LYS A 928 -6.49 53.09 23.07
CA LYS A 928 -6.46 52.58 24.46
C LYS A 928 -6.08 51.10 24.58
N GLN A 929 -6.03 50.34 23.48
CA GLN A 929 -5.71 48.92 23.48
C GLN A 929 -4.20 48.70 23.34
N THR A 930 -3.66 47.72 24.06
CA THR A 930 -2.26 47.31 23.94
C THR A 930 -2.14 46.01 23.16
N LEU A 931 -1.17 45.97 22.24
CA LEU A 931 -0.92 44.82 21.38
C LEU A 931 0.33 44.08 21.83
N TYR A 932 0.21 42.77 22.08
CA TYR A 932 1.30 41.94 22.57
C TYR A 932 1.81 40.96 21.51
N PRO A 933 3.13 40.70 21.47
CA PRO A 933 3.69 39.63 20.65
C PRO A 933 3.37 38.27 21.25
N ILE A 934 3.05 37.32 20.37
CA ILE A 934 2.76 35.94 20.73
C ILE A 934 3.50 34.98 19.79
N VAL A 935 4.00 33.88 20.36
CA VAL A 935 4.52 32.74 19.62
C VAL A 935 3.91 31.44 20.15
N SER A 936 3.43 30.60 19.24
CA SER A 936 2.79 29.33 19.55
C SER A 936 3.60 28.17 19.03
N MET A 937 3.59 27.07 19.77
CA MET A 937 4.29 25.83 19.43
C MET A 937 3.39 24.63 19.70
N GLY A 938 3.44 23.61 18.84
CA GLY A 938 2.52 22.46 18.91
C GLY A 938 3.15 21.08 18.88
N SER A 939 4.49 20.96 18.82
CA SER A 939 5.18 19.68 18.70
C SER A 939 6.40 19.56 19.62
N PRO A 940 6.61 18.38 20.25
CA PRO A 940 7.85 18.08 20.97
C PRO A 940 9.09 18.30 20.09
N GLY A 941 10.14 18.87 20.70
CA GLY A 941 11.42 19.14 20.04
C GLY A 941 11.51 20.49 19.32
N ILE A 942 10.44 21.26 19.27
CA ILE A 942 10.48 22.65 18.80
C ILE A 942 11.31 23.51 19.77
N LYS A 943 12.23 24.28 19.19
CA LYS A 943 13.07 25.27 19.89
C LYS A 943 13.17 26.52 19.04
N VAL A 944 12.85 27.67 19.63
CA VAL A 944 12.92 28.96 18.94
C VAL A 944 13.60 30.00 19.81
N LEU A 945 14.32 30.93 19.19
CA LEU A 945 14.83 32.11 19.87
C LEU A 945 13.92 33.28 19.54
N ALA A 946 13.48 34.06 20.52
CA ALA A 946 12.54 35.17 20.30
C ALA A 946 13.02 36.46 20.97
N LYS A 947 12.80 37.62 20.32
CA LYS A 947 13.15 38.94 20.86
C LYS A 947 12.32 40.08 20.23
N MET A 948 12.28 41.22 20.93
CA MET A 948 11.80 42.50 20.39
C MET A 948 12.95 43.31 19.79
N CYS A 949 12.66 44.06 18.73
CA CYS A 949 13.63 44.87 17.99
C CYS A 949 13.26 46.35 17.98
N TYR A 950 14.26 47.23 18.12
CA TYR A 950 14.11 48.69 18.05
C TYR A 950 14.03 49.20 16.60
N ARG A 951 13.27 50.27 16.39
CA ARG A 951 13.06 50.94 15.08
C ARG A 951 14.35 51.55 14.48
N ASP A 952 15.29 51.98 15.32
CA ASP A 952 16.49 52.76 14.91
C ASP A 952 17.61 51.98 14.18
N ARG A 953 17.38 50.74 13.74
CA ARG A 953 18.36 49.98 12.93
C ARG A 953 17.78 49.24 11.73
N PHE A 954 16.77 49.80 11.06
CA PHE A 954 16.32 49.32 9.74
C PHE A 954 17.13 49.85 8.55
N ASN A 955 18.39 50.25 8.75
CA ASN A 955 19.31 50.25 7.62
C ASN A 955 19.66 48.79 7.36
N ARG A 956 19.11 48.22 6.28
CA ARG A 956 19.43 46.90 5.74
C ARG A 956 20.93 46.67 5.89
N VAL A 957 21.30 45.63 6.64
CA VAL A 957 22.68 45.15 6.69
C VAL A 957 23.12 44.93 5.24
N THR A 958 24.07 45.73 4.76
CA THR A 958 24.56 45.57 3.40
C THR A 958 25.40 44.30 3.35
N THR A 959 25.52 43.69 2.18
CA THR A 959 26.41 42.54 1.96
C THR A 959 27.85 42.83 2.43
N GLU A 960 28.25 44.09 2.44
CA GLU A 960 29.54 44.57 2.95
C GLU A 960 29.68 44.45 4.47
N ASP A 961 28.64 44.75 5.24
CA ASP A 961 28.65 44.60 6.71
C ASP A 961 28.73 43.12 7.11
N ILE A 962 27.99 42.24 6.41
CA ILE A 962 28.07 40.78 6.60
C ILE A 962 29.46 40.26 6.21
N GLN A 963 30.03 40.73 5.09
CA GLN A 963 31.39 40.36 4.70
C GLN A 963 32.44 40.82 5.72
N LYS A 964 32.23 41.96 6.37
CA LYS A 964 33.11 42.47 7.43
C LYS A 964 33.08 41.60 8.67
N GLU A 965 31.90 41.18 9.13
CA GLU A 965 31.77 40.25 10.26
C GLU A 965 32.28 38.84 9.93
N ILE A 966 32.02 38.33 8.71
CA ILE A 966 32.56 37.05 8.26
C ILE A 966 34.09 37.09 8.24
N LYS A 967 34.69 38.19 7.78
CA LYS A 967 36.15 38.36 7.77
C LYS A 967 36.74 38.37 9.18
N ILE A 968 36.11 39.06 10.12
CA ILE A 968 36.51 39.06 11.54
C ILE A 968 36.42 37.64 12.14
N LEU A 969 35.36 36.90 11.82
CA LEU A 969 35.20 35.51 12.26
C LEU A 969 36.23 34.56 11.63
N GLN A 970 36.56 34.74 10.34
CA GLN A 970 37.60 33.98 9.66
C GLN A 970 38.99 34.24 10.25
N ASP A 971 39.30 35.50 10.57
CA ASP A 971 40.56 35.89 11.20
C ASP A 971 40.68 35.29 12.61
N ASN A 972 39.62 35.39 13.42
CA ASN A 972 39.57 34.77 14.76
C ASN A 972 39.70 33.24 14.69
N PHE A 973 39.10 32.60 13.68
CA PHE A 973 39.19 31.15 13.50
C PHE A 973 40.60 30.72 13.04
N GLN A 974 41.27 31.52 12.21
CA GLN A 974 42.67 31.30 11.86
C GLN A 974 43.59 31.42 13.08
N ASP A 975 43.38 32.41 13.95
CA ASP A 975 44.18 32.60 15.15
C ASP A 975 43.95 31.47 16.16
N LEU A 976 42.72 31.00 16.32
CA LEU A 976 42.41 29.81 17.12
C LEU A 976 43.11 28.55 16.57
N LYS A 977 43.13 28.39 15.24
CA LYS A 977 43.81 27.28 14.56
C LYS A 977 45.33 27.34 14.75
N ARG A 978 45.93 28.55 14.75
CA ARG A 978 47.36 28.74 15.08
C ARG A 978 47.65 28.40 16.55
N MET A 979 46.81 28.85 17.48
CA MET A 979 46.97 28.50 18.91
C MET A 979 46.86 27.00 19.16
N LEU A 980 45.94 26.30 18.49
CA LEU A 980 45.82 24.84 18.57
C LEU A 980 47.02 24.12 17.95
N LEU A 981 47.60 24.66 16.87
CA LEU A 981 48.83 24.13 16.25
C LEU A 981 50.06 24.33 17.15
N ASP A 982 50.15 25.46 17.87
CA ASP A 982 51.21 25.72 18.85
C ASP A 982 51.05 24.86 20.11
N LEU A 983 49.82 24.63 20.57
CA LEU A 983 49.53 23.70 21.67
C LEU A 983 49.81 22.24 21.32
N ARG A 984 49.80 21.88 20.03
CA ARG A 984 50.16 20.53 19.54
C ARG A 984 51.67 20.35 19.36
N LYS A 985 52.45 21.44 19.32
CA LYS A 985 53.91 21.43 19.21
C LYS A 985 54.62 21.48 20.58
N LYS A 986 53.91 21.89 21.63
CA LYS A 986 54.27 21.63 23.03
C LYS A 986 53.74 20.27 23.45
#